data_AF-A0A661RZ91-F1
#
_entry.id   AF-A0A661RZ91-F1
#
_cell.length_a   1.000
_cell.length_b   1.000
_cell.length_c   1.000
_cell.angle_alpha   90.00
_cell.angle_beta   90.00
_cell.angle_gamma   90.00
#
_symmetry.space_group_name_H-M   'P 1'
#
loop_
_entity.id
_entity.type
_entity.pdbx_description
1 polymer ?
#
loop_
_entity_poly.entity_id
_entity_poly.type
_entity_poly.pdbx_seq_one_letter_code
_entity_poly.pdbx_strand_id
1 'polypeptide(L)'
;FLNNINPELRNPGHIITNEIQSFASEIKITGLKALAMIVTKISPELLLDILAIEEVKKVRIAIYEIIESSSIGVYAELFYPILEIFYNCDKQEAFHAFKALVVSGKVPLYTLLELVRNNYPALMPVINIEISTLSKISFFIIQDIALNKDKYSNSNFELNLACVLGMIRKRPERVVKILKRYDNDSRDAVRIDVTQFIEKTKQLLSQEKISIETQFDPIVQRVKVESKKSKGLLQTLFINSSEKKIEELKSKNRSASIDFKGETIKGADLSSCVFLSSCLYFSKCILNNCDFSKSTFSNAFFKNSVFYNIDMQKTQFDAVNFDNAFFINVNAKGALFKNCSFQNVSIFNCNFNHANLKDAHFLNATITKTSFNQTDLSCSCFAYSIISAVSFVSSNIDQADFSNVNNRFCRFPSGAKSIIKTKGIEYNARKFQLSFKDMPQMDESIVAEINMLIFSEFIHYGEMKFLKQNQLSLLTAFDIFKTKQADLFQIIPFLLHENIIFPGIETIHKQTPSGIFDYIPSRETQESLQKYIFSEKIIARRCKNYKIEGLFTIGSIGSIAQTADSDIDYWVCINEENFSPQGIKLFKKKLSAIEKMAWDLFNTKVTFFLVDITKAKNNDFGDSTIESSGSAQTRLLKEEFYRTMIYVAGKIPLWSVLPTAISINYYNSILTNIAKYSYLARYIDLGDIHAISTSEYFGASIWQMFKWLKSPFKSVIKMALLEKYIYEYGKESLLCNKYKDEWMNSGTHLKLAQNDSYYILLKNLLKYYDTAKDKSSVTLLLTCFFLKLGISKDSQIENTVFGLRKILLEKCMVKWGWNKDQVFQIGSFKTWAYSDIANLSNTIEKYMFKKYKTINKVFEKLLQGRSRISPEDRTVLGRKVFIEFSKQPGKVEKVLLISRSERHFQGLHLRHKKRNNLIGTWELLNKNAKAFHHQEEFLIKANTIEEIGAWLINNHLYNENVIINLVPNPTYVTFDDIRKLFKTIYDFFNPVLRTIIGFDKLLLKNRVVCLFISINFYAPRQQKKVTEYTAIYLNSWGEMFCKSFYSDQGFSTLEETKKDIMYKIGIKKLPLNTAFYFSKGVAR
;
A
#
# COMPACT_ATOMS: atom_id res chain seq x y z
N PHE A 1 -5.48 3.82 -19.76
CA PHE A 1 -6.39 4.91 -19.37
C PHE A 1 -6.50 5.97 -20.47
N LEU A 2 -5.41 6.66 -20.85
CA LEU A 2 -5.43 7.69 -21.90
C LEU A 2 -5.84 7.18 -23.29
N ASN A 3 -5.58 5.91 -23.62
CA ASN A 3 -6.01 5.30 -24.90
C ASN A 3 -7.54 5.23 -25.06
N ASN A 4 -8.31 5.38 -23.98
CA ASN A 4 -9.78 5.37 -24.02
C ASN A 4 -10.38 6.78 -24.24
N ILE A 5 -9.54 7.81 -24.32
CA ILE A 5 -9.95 9.20 -24.61
C ILE A 5 -9.65 9.47 -26.09
N ASN A 6 -10.55 10.17 -26.80
CA ASN A 6 -10.30 10.62 -28.17
C ASN A 6 -8.94 11.35 -28.24
N PRO A 7 -8.03 11.02 -29.18
CA PRO A 7 -6.73 11.68 -29.34
C PRO A 7 -6.76 13.21 -29.28
N GLU A 8 -7.78 13.85 -29.84
CA GLU A 8 -7.93 15.32 -29.84
C GLU A 8 -8.14 15.88 -28.43
N LEU A 9 -8.80 15.11 -27.57
CA LEU A 9 -9.08 15.43 -26.18
C LEU A 9 -7.98 14.92 -25.24
N ARG A 10 -6.74 14.67 -25.69
CA ARG A 10 -5.64 14.22 -24.82
C ARG A 10 -4.72 15.34 -24.37
N ASN A 11 -4.82 16.53 -24.99
CA ASN A 11 -3.99 17.68 -24.66
C ASN A 11 -4.80 18.73 -23.88
N PRO A 12 -4.52 18.96 -22.60
CA PRO A 12 -5.20 19.98 -21.79
C PRO A 12 -5.19 21.39 -22.39
N GLY A 13 -4.10 21.79 -23.02
CA GLY A 13 -3.99 23.12 -23.65
C GLY A 13 -4.91 23.27 -24.86
N HIS A 14 -5.03 22.23 -25.68
CA HIS A 14 -5.99 22.21 -26.80
C HIS A 14 -7.42 22.23 -26.28
N ILE A 15 -7.71 21.44 -25.24
CA ILE A 15 -9.04 21.44 -24.60
C ILE A 15 -9.45 22.84 -24.15
N ILE A 16 -8.53 23.56 -23.49
CA ILE A 16 -8.79 24.92 -22.99
C ILE A 16 -8.99 25.91 -24.14
N THR A 17 -8.24 25.78 -25.24
CA THR A 17 -8.27 26.74 -26.35
C THR A 17 -9.41 26.51 -27.34
N ASN A 18 -9.82 25.26 -27.55
CA ASN A 18 -10.83 24.91 -28.55
C ASN A 18 -12.19 24.57 -27.89
N GLU A 19 -12.22 23.54 -27.04
CA GLU A 19 -13.48 23.02 -26.50
C GLU A 19 -14.09 23.94 -25.44
N ILE A 20 -13.27 24.45 -24.51
CA ILE A 20 -13.76 25.33 -23.43
C ILE A 20 -14.23 26.70 -23.97
N GLN A 21 -13.59 27.21 -25.03
CA GLN A 21 -13.96 28.48 -25.68
C GLN A 21 -15.11 28.34 -26.68
N SER A 22 -15.60 27.12 -26.94
CA SER A 22 -16.69 26.89 -27.89
C SER A 22 -18.02 27.50 -27.41
N PHE A 23 -18.75 28.10 -28.35
CA PHE A 23 -20.13 28.55 -28.12
C PHE A 23 -21.12 27.39 -27.96
N ALA A 24 -20.77 26.19 -28.43
CA ALA A 24 -21.62 25.01 -28.30
C ALA A 24 -21.47 24.37 -26.92
N SER A 25 -22.55 24.38 -26.13
CA SER A 25 -22.56 23.85 -24.77
C SER A 25 -22.16 22.38 -24.66
N GLU A 26 -22.49 21.53 -25.64
CA GLU A 26 -22.11 20.11 -25.64
C GLU A 26 -20.60 19.89 -25.81
N ILE A 27 -19.96 20.71 -26.66
CA ILE A 27 -18.51 20.69 -26.87
C ILE A 27 -17.81 21.15 -25.59
N LYS A 28 -18.30 22.24 -24.98
CA LYS A 28 -17.77 22.76 -23.71
C LYS A 28 -17.87 21.75 -22.57
N ILE A 29 -19.01 21.07 -22.42
CA ILE A 29 -19.20 20.00 -21.42
C ILE A 29 -18.23 18.83 -21.68
N THR A 30 -18.05 18.46 -22.95
CA THR A 30 -17.11 17.39 -23.34
C THR A 30 -15.67 17.78 -22.98
N GLY A 31 -15.27 19.01 -23.29
CA GLY A 31 -13.97 19.58 -22.90
C GLY A 31 -13.77 19.59 -21.39
N LEU A 32 -14.74 20.08 -20.62
CA LEU A 32 -14.70 20.08 -19.15
C LEU A 32 -14.51 18.67 -18.57
N LYS A 33 -15.27 17.69 -19.07
CA LYS A 33 -15.16 16.29 -18.65
C LYS A 33 -13.81 15.68 -19.01
N ALA A 34 -13.31 15.93 -20.23
CA ALA A 34 -12.00 15.47 -20.67
C ALA A 34 -10.89 16.08 -19.79
N LEU A 35 -10.95 17.39 -19.54
CA LEU A 35 -9.99 18.10 -18.71
C LEU A 35 -9.98 17.50 -17.29
N ALA A 36 -11.14 17.28 -16.68
CA ALA A 36 -11.26 16.68 -15.34
C ALA A 36 -10.64 15.28 -15.23
N MET A 37 -10.64 14.51 -16.34
CA MET A 37 -10.01 13.18 -16.42
C MET A 37 -8.50 13.23 -16.58
N ILE A 38 -7.94 14.30 -17.17
CA ILE A 38 -6.53 14.40 -17.53
C ILE A 38 -5.73 15.17 -16.49
N VAL A 39 -6.27 16.28 -15.97
CA VAL A 39 -5.55 17.13 -15.02
C VAL A 39 -5.87 16.76 -13.57
N THR A 40 -4.93 17.02 -12.67
CA THR A 40 -5.10 16.72 -11.24
C THR A 40 -6.14 17.62 -10.57
N LYS A 41 -6.18 18.90 -10.94
CA LYS A 41 -7.15 19.91 -10.50
C LYS A 41 -7.28 20.89 -11.67
N ILE A 42 -8.48 21.08 -12.22
CA ILE A 42 -8.75 22.18 -13.15
C ILE A 42 -8.53 23.49 -12.39
N SER A 43 -7.90 24.48 -13.02
CA SER A 43 -7.68 25.81 -12.42
C SER A 43 -9.02 26.34 -11.89
N PRO A 44 -9.10 26.72 -10.60
CA PRO A 44 -10.28 27.39 -10.06
C PRO A 44 -10.61 28.67 -10.82
N GLU A 45 -9.60 29.43 -11.23
CA GLU A 45 -9.76 30.66 -12.02
C GLU A 45 -10.52 30.39 -13.32
N LEU A 46 -10.12 29.36 -14.08
CA LEU A 46 -10.82 28.96 -15.29
C LEU A 46 -12.29 28.58 -15.03
N LEU A 47 -12.56 27.87 -13.93
CA LEU A 47 -13.93 27.49 -13.58
C LEU A 47 -14.77 28.69 -13.11
N LEU A 48 -14.15 29.64 -12.40
CA LEU A 48 -14.78 30.89 -12.00
C LEU A 48 -15.14 31.73 -13.23
N ASP A 49 -14.23 31.87 -14.18
CA ASP A 49 -14.46 32.62 -15.41
C ASP A 49 -15.66 32.04 -16.16
N ILE A 50 -15.75 30.71 -16.27
CA ILE A 50 -16.90 30.05 -16.90
C ILE A 50 -18.17 30.29 -16.07
N LEU A 51 -18.15 30.09 -14.75
CA LEU A 51 -19.33 30.27 -13.89
C LEU A 51 -19.86 31.71 -13.90
N ALA A 52 -18.98 32.71 -14.06
CA ALA A 52 -19.34 34.12 -14.06
C ALA A 52 -20.10 34.55 -15.33
N ILE A 53 -19.80 33.94 -16.48
CA ILE A 53 -20.36 34.35 -17.78
C ILE A 53 -21.39 33.36 -18.36
N GLU A 54 -21.41 32.12 -17.88
CA GLU A 54 -22.17 31.04 -18.51
C GLU A 54 -23.64 31.06 -18.11
N GLU A 55 -24.52 31.28 -19.09
CA GLU A 55 -25.98 31.23 -18.90
C GLU A 55 -26.56 29.82 -19.04
N VAL A 56 -25.87 28.90 -19.75
CA VAL A 56 -26.37 27.55 -20.00
C VAL A 56 -26.21 26.66 -18.76
N LYS A 57 -27.34 26.37 -18.08
CA LYS A 57 -27.38 25.53 -16.87
C LYS A 57 -26.71 24.17 -17.00
N LYS A 58 -26.77 23.52 -18.18
CA LYS A 58 -26.12 22.21 -18.39
C LYS A 58 -24.59 22.28 -18.25
N VAL A 59 -23.98 23.41 -18.62
CA VAL A 59 -22.54 23.64 -18.47
C VAL A 59 -22.20 23.87 -17.00
N ARG A 60 -22.96 24.70 -16.29
CA ARG A 60 -22.79 24.91 -14.84
C ARG A 60 -22.96 23.62 -14.04
N ILE A 61 -23.96 22.81 -14.37
CA ILE A 61 -24.15 21.46 -13.81
C ILE A 61 -22.93 20.57 -14.07
N ALA A 62 -22.31 20.62 -15.25
CA ALA A 62 -21.09 19.86 -15.51
C ALA A 62 -19.93 20.29 -14.60
N ILE A 63 -19.80 21.59 -14.28
CA ILE A 63 -18.83 22.09 -13.30
C ILE A 63 -19.17 21.56 -11.90
N TYR A 64 -20.44 21.61 -11.49
CA TYR A 64 -20.88 21.06 -10.21
C TYR A 64 -20.60 19.56 -10.09
N GLU A 65 -20.82 18.79 -11.16
CA GLU A 65 -20.50 17.36 -11.22
C GLU A 65 -19.00 17.10 -11.13
N ILE A 66 -18.16 17.95 -11.75
CA ILE A 66 -16.70 17.88 -11.60
C ILE A 66 -16.31 18.07 -10.14
N ILE A 67 -16.88 19.07 -9.46
CA ILE A 67 -16.63 19.32 -8.03
C ILE A 67 -17.14 18.15 -7.18
N GLU A 68 -18.37 17.70 -7.40
CA GLU A 68 -18.97 16.55 -6.71
C GLU A 68 -18.12 15.29 -6.88
N SER A 69 -17.56 15.07 -8.08
CA SER A 69 -16.69 13.93 -8.39
C SER A 69 -15.29 14.05 -7.80
N SER A 70 -14.90 15.23 -7.28
CA SER A 70 -13.58 15.50 -6.69
C SER A 70 -13.49 15.08 -5.21
N SER A 71 -12.28 15.16 -4.63
CA SER A 71 -12.07 14.98 -3.20
C SER A 71 -12.61 16.21 -2.43
N ILE A 72 -13.08 15.99 -1.20
CA ILE A 72 -13.59 17.10 -0.39
C ILE A 72 -12.52 18.20 -0.20
N GLY A 73 -12.91 19.46 -0.29
CA GLY A 73 -12.00 20.60 -0.09
C GLY A 73 -11.16 21.00 -1.31
N VAL A 74 -11.15 20.21 -2.39
CA VAL A 74 -10.30 20.49 -3.58
C VAL A 74 -10.66 21.81 -4.24
N TYR A 75 -11.94 22.17 -4.26
CA TYR A 75 -12.49 23.38 -4.88
C TYR A 75 -13.13 24.32 -3.85
N ALA A 76 -12.53 24.44 -2.66
CA ALA A 76 -13.03 25.32 -1.60
C ALA A 76 -13.14 26.80 -2.04
N GLU A 77 -12.35 27.22 -3.03
CA GLU A 77 -12.38 28.58 -3.58
C GLU A 77 -13.67 28.87 -4.37
N LEU A 78 -14.32 27.83 -4.92
CA LEU A 78 -15.54 27.98 -5.71
C LEU A 78 -16.81 28.07 -4.84
N PHE A 79 -16.70 27.95 -3.51
CA PHE A 79 -17.88 27.89 -2.62
C PHE A 79 -18.77 29.12 -2.74
N TYR A 80 -18.25 30.33 -2.55
CA TYR A 80 -19.08 31.54 -2.56
C TYR A 80 -19.69 31.85 -3.93
N PRO A 81 -18.95 31.73 -5.05
CA PRO A 81 -19.53 31.92 -6.39
C PRO A 81 -20.65 30.92 -6.71
N ILE A 82 -20.50 29.66 -6.30
CA ILE A 82 -21.57 28.67 -6.45
C ILE A 82 -22.75 29.00 -5.54
N LEU A 83 -22.50 29.48 -4.32
CA LEU A 83 -23.54 29.86 -3.37
C LEU A 83 -24.39 31.03 -3.88
N GLU A 84 -23.77 32.00 -4.57
CA GLU A 84 -24.46 33.13 -5.18
C GLU A 84 -25.40 32.68 -6.30
N ILE A 85 -24.94 31.78 -7.18
CA ILE A 85 -25.78 31.17 -8.22
C ILE A 85 -26.89 30.31 -7.59
N PHE A 86 -26.56 29.56 -6.53
CA PHE A 86 -27.47 28.68 -5.82
C PHE A 86 -28.74 29.40 -5.35
N TYR A 87 -28.64 30.65 -4.88
CA TYR A 87 -29.79 31.43 -4.41
C TYR A 87 -30.77 31.83 -5.52
N ASN A 88 -30.34 31.86 -6.78
CA ASN A 88 -31.12 32.38 -7.90
C ASN A 88 -31.50 31.32 -8.95
N CYS A 89 -31.05 30.08 -8.79
CA CYS A 89 -31.25 29.02 -9.79
C CYS A 89 -32.50 28.16 -9.56
N ASP A 90 -32.88 27.40 -10.57
CA ASP A 90 -34.02 26.47 -10.48
C ASP A 90 -33.74 25.32 -9.51
N LYS A 91 -34.79 24.61 -9.08
CA LYS A 91 -34.69 23.54 -8.08
C LYS A 91 -33.75 22.39 -8.52
N GLN A 92 -33.67 22.10 -9.81
CA GLN A 92 -32.82 21.02 -10.33
C GLN A 92 -31.36 21.44 -10.24
N GLU A 93 -31.04 22.64 -10.71
CA GLU A 93 -29.69 23.19 -10.64
C GLU A 93 -29.23 23.40 -9.19
N ALA A 94 -30.09 23.95 -8.33
CA ALA A 94 -29.82 24.17 -6.91
C ALA A 94 -29.41 22.88 -6.20
N PHE A 95 -30.02 21.74 -6.58
CA PHE A 95 -29.66 20.44 -6.03
C PHE A 95 -28.24 20.00 -6.44
N HIS A 96 -27.85 20.19 -7.71
CA HIS A 96 -26.48 19.91 -8.14
C HIS A 96 -25.47 20.87 -7.49
N ALA A 97 -25.80 22.16 -7.41
CA ALA A 97 -24.99 23.16 -6.72
C ALA A 97 -24.81 22.83 -5.24
N PHE A 98 -25.87 22.40 -4.53
CA PHE A 98 -25.79 21.93 -3.14
C PHE A 98 -24.77 20.80 -2.99
N LYS A 99 -24.81 19.77 -3.85
CA LYS A 99 -23.84 18.67 -3.81
C LYS A 99 -22.40 19.18 -4.02
N ALA A 100 -22.20 20.12 -4.94
CA ALA A 100 -20.91 20.77 -5.13
C ALA A 100 -20.47 21.59 -3.91
N LEU A 101 -21.39 22.31 -3.26
CA LEU A 101 -21.11 23.08 -2.03
C LEU A 101 -20.70 22.15 -0.88
N VAL A 102 -21.37 21.01 -0.69
CA VAL A 102 -20.97 19.97 0.28
C VAL A 102 -19.54 19.51 0.03
N VAL A 103 -19.20 19.17 -1.21
CA VAL A 103 -17.87 18.63 -1.56
C VAL A 103 -16.79 19.70 -1.58
N SER A 104 -17.13 20.97 -1.84
CA SER A 104 -16.14 22.05 -1.74
C SER A 104 -15.61 22.22 -0.31
N GLY A 105 -16.36 21.77 0.72
CA GLY A 105 -15.86 21.61 2.09
C GLY A 105 -15.41 22.91 2.77
N LYS A 106 -15.89 24.07 2.29
CA LYS A 106 -15.47 25.39 2.78
C LYS A 106 -16.00 25.71 4.17
N VAL A 107 -17.19 25.23 4.52
CA VAL A 107 -17.87 25.51 5.79
C VAL A 107 -18.43 24.23 6.43
N PRO A 108 -18.74 24.30 7.73
CA PRO A 108 -19.69 23.45 8.44
C PRO A 108 -20.74 22.78 7.57
N LEU A 109 -20.89 21.46 7.51
CA LEU A 109 -22.03 20.91 6.76
C LEU A 109 -23.37 21.32 7.40
N TYR A 110 -23.46 21.30 8.72
CA TYR A 110 -24.61 21.86 9.45
C TYR A 110 -24.84 23.36 9.15
N THR A 111 -23.78 24.15 8.95
CA THR A 111 -23.89 25.57 8.57
C THR A 111 -24.42 25.74 7.15
N LEU A 112 -23.94 24.93 6.19
CA LEU A 112 -24.48 24.92 4.84
C LEU A 112 -25.97 24.56 4.84
N LEU A 113 -26.38 23.59 5.66
CA LEU A 113 -27.77 23.19 5.79
C LEU A 113 -28.65 24.31 6.39
N GLU A 114 -28.14 25.06 7.36
CA GLU A 114 -28.82 26.28 7.86
C GLU A 114 -28.99 27.33 6.74
N LEU A 115 -27.98 27.56 5.92
CA LEU A 115 -28.08 28.45 4.76
C LEU A 115 -29.14 27.97 3.75
N VAL A 116 -29.19 26.66 3.47
CA VAL A 116 -30.22 26.08 2.58
C VAL A 116 -31.61 26.26 3.17
N ARG A 117 -31.81 26.02 4.47
CA ARG A 117 -33.13 26.21 5.11
C ARG A 117 -33.60 27.66 5.03
N ASN A 118 -32.70 28.61 5.28
CA ASN A 118 -33.05 30.02 5.33
C ASN A 118 -33.33 30.61 3.95
N ASN A 119 -32.62 30.14 2.91
CA ASN A 119 -32.69 30.74 1.58
C ASN A 119 -33.42 29.89 0.52
N TYR A 120 -33.53 28.56 0.71
CA TYR A 120 -34.20 27.64 -0.23
C TYR A 120 -34.86 26.45 0.51
N PRO A 121 -35.84 26.67 1.40
CA PRO A 121 -36.44 25.62 2.22
C PRO A 121 -37.09 24.49 1.40
N ALA A 122 -37.60 24.79 0.21
CA ALA A 122 -38.21 23.80 -0.69
C ALA A 122 -37.24 22.73 -1.22
N LEU A 123 -35.93 22.92 -1.04
CA LEU A 123 -34.89 21.97 -1.41
C LEU A 123 -34.68 20.88 -0.34
N MET A 124 -35.01 21.15 0.92
CA MET A 124 -34.81 20.22 2.03
C MET A 124 -35.45 18.84 1.83
N PRO A 125 -36.70 18.71 1.33
CA PRO A 125 -37.28 17.41 1.03
C PRO A 125 -36.48 16.62 -0.03
N VAL A 126 -35.91 17.31 -1.03
CA VAL A 126 -35.07 16.67 -2.07
C VAL A 126 -33.76 16.19 -1.47
N ILE A 127 -33.14 16.99 -0.61
CA ILE A 127 -31.93 16.63 0.14
C ILE A 127 -32.20 15.40 1.02
N ASN A 128 -33.32 15.36 1.75
CA ASN A 128 -33.69 14.19 2.57
C ASN A 128 -33.87 12.93 1.72
N ILE A 129 -34.48 13.03 0.54
CA ILE A 129 -34.62 11.91 -0.39
C ILE A 129 -33.25 11.42 -0.86
N GLU A 130 -32.36 12.34 -1.28
CA GLU A 130 -30.98 12.02 -1.67
C GLU A 130 -30.23 11.31 -0.55
N ILE A 131 -30.34 11.79 0.68
CA ILE A 131 -29.67 11.20 1.84
C ILE A 131 -30.17 9.78 2.09
N SER A 132 -31.47 9.52 1.92
CA SER A 132 -32.07 8.20 2.06
C SER A 132 -31.59 7.19 1.00
N THR A 133 -30.89 7.63 -0.05
CA THR A 133 -30.26 6.70 -1.02
C THR A 133 -28.95 6.11 -0.51
N LEU A 134 -28.41 6.61 0.61
CA LEU A 134 -27.09 6.28 1.14
C LEU A 134 -25.97 6.53 0.11
N SER A 135 -26.04 7.68 -0.59
CA SER A 135 -25.07 8.13 -1.59
C SER A 135 -23.76 8.63 -0.97
N LYS A 136 -22.86 9.15 -1.82
CA LYS A 136 -21.64 9.85 -1.38
C LYS A 136 -21.97 11.07 -0.49
N ILE A 137 -23.09 11.74 -0.72
CA ILE A 137 -23.50 12.89 0.09
C ILE A 137 -23.96 12.42 1.48
N SER A 138 -24.74 11.33 1.54
CA SER A 138 -25.11 10.69 2.81
C SER A 138 -23.88 10.33 3.64
N PHE A 139 -22.80 9.87 2.99
CA PHE A 139 -21.54 9.53 3.64
C PHE A 139 -20.89 10.72 4.35
N PHE A 140 -20.88 11.91 3.75
CA PHE A 140 -20.38 13.12 4.40
C PHE A 140 -21.27 13.56 5.56
N ILE A 141 -22.59 13.41 5.41
CA ILE A 141 -23.56 13.73 6.48
C ILE A 141 -23.40 12.78 7.66
N ILE A 142 -23.22 11.48 7.42
CA ILE A 142 -22.99 10.49 8.48
C ILE A 142 -21.69 10.78 9.24
N GLN A 143 -20.64 11.22 8.55
CA GLN A 143 -19.41 11.68 9.21
C GLN A 143 -19.66 12.93 10.06
N ASP A 144 -20.42 13.90 9.54
CA ASP A 144 -20.74 15.12 10.28
C ASP A 144 -21.63 14.85 11.50
N ILE A 145 -22.58 13.91 11.41
CA ILE A 145 -23.37 13.40 12.54
C ILE A 145 -22.45 12.78 13.61
N ALA A 146 -21.44 12.00 13.20
CA ALA A 146 -20.50 11.39 14.14
C ALA A 146 -19.65 12.43 14.87
N LEU A 147 -19.23 13.49 14.17
CA LEU A 147 -18.41 14.58 14.69
C LEU A 147 -19.20 15.56 15.55
N ASN A 148 -20.42 15.89 15.14
CA ASN A 148 -21.21 17.01 15.65
C ASN A 148 -22.58 16.54 16.17
N LYS A 149 -22.59 15.47 16.99
CA LYS A 149 -23.81 14.78 17.45
C LYS A 149 -24.90 15.76 17.92
N ASP A 150 -24.55 16.73 18.75
CA ASP A 150 -25.51 17.69 19.34
C ASP A 150 -26.25 18.52 18.29
N LYS A 151 -25.61 18.81 17.15
CA LYS A 151 -26.23 19.55 16.03
C LYS A 151 -27.28 18.73 15.28
N TYR A 152 -27.21 17.39 15.38
CA TYR A 152 -28.09 16.44 14.70
C TYR A 152 -29.05 15.70 15.62
N SER A 153 -28.91 15.85 16.94
CA SER A 153 -29.95 15.47 17.92
C SER A 153 -31.11 16.47 17.94
N ASN A 154 -30.84 17.75 17.68
CA ASN A 154 -31.84 18.82 17.77
C ASN A 154 -32.20 19.39 16.38
N SER A 155 -31.51 20.45 15.94
CA SER A 155 -31.87 21.28 14.78
C SER A 155 -31.82 20.56 13.42
N ASN A 156 -31.12 19.43 13.32
CA ASN A 156 -30.94 18.67 12.08
C ASN A 156 -31.42 17.21 12.17
N PHE A 157 -32.30 16.90 13.14
CA PHE A 157 -32.74 15.52 13.39
C PHE A 157 -33.38 14.85 12.17
N GLU A 158 -34.08 15.61 11.32
CA GLU A 158 -34.67 15.14 10.06
C GLU A 158 -33.67 14.50 9.07
N LEU A 159 -32.42 14.97 9.06
CA LEU A 159 -31.35 14.41 8.21
C LEU A 159 -30.83 13.08 8.77
N ASN A 160 -30.81 12.97 10.09
CA ASN A 160 -30.51 11.73 10.78
C ASN A 160 -31.60 10.68 10.48
N LEU A 161 -32.87 11.08 10.56
CA LEU A 161 -34.01 10.26 10.14
C LEU A 161 -33.96 9.88 8.65
N ALA A 162 -33.48 10.76 7.77
CA ALA A 162 -33.26 10.43 6.37
C ALA A 162 -32.19 9.33 6.18
N CYS A 163 -31.11 9.35 6.97
CA CYS A 163 -30.11 8.28 7.00
C CYS A 163 -30.72 6.96 7.51
N VAL A 164 -31.53 7.04 8.57
CA VAL A 164 -32.29 5.90 9.11
C VAL A 164 -33.23 5.30 8.06
N LEU A 165 -33.98 6.13 7.33
CA LEU A 165 -34.83 5.67 6.23
C LEU A 165 -34.00 4.94 5.16
N GLY A 166 -32.83 5.47 4.81
CA GLY A 166 -31.92 4.78 3.90
C GLY A 166 -31.51 3.40 4.41
N MET A 167 -31.23 3.28 5.70
CA MET A 167 -30.93 1.99 6.33
C MET A 167 -32.13 1.04 6.32
N ILE A 168 -33.34 1.55 6.56
CA ILE A 168 -34.61 0.80 6.46
C ILE A 168 -34.84 0.30 5.03
N ARG A 169 -34.63 1.16 4.03
CA ARG A 169 -34.73 0.78 2.61
C ARG A 169 -33.66 -0.23 2.23
N LYS A 170 -32.50 -0.21 2.87
CA LYS A 170 -31.39 -1.12 2.59
C LYS A 170 -31.51 -2.49 3.27
N ARG A 171 -31.88 -2.52 4.55
CA ARG A 171 -31.93 -3.71 5.43
C ARG A 171 -33.11 -3.62 6.41
N PRO A 172 -34.36 -3.62 5.91
CA PRO A 172 -35.54 -3.45 6.76
C PRO A 172 -35.60 -4.51 7.87
N GLU A 173 -35.13 -5.73 7.61
CA GLU A 173 -35.10 -6.85 8.55
C GLU A 173 -34.23 -6.55 9.79
N ARG A 174 -33.12 -5.82 9.62
CA ARG A 174 -32.22 -5.48 10.72
C ARG A 174 -32.80 -4.38 11.59
N VAL A 175 -33.43 -3.38 10.97
CA VAL A 175 -34.10 -2.29 11.70
C VAL A 175 -35.32 -2.80 12.45
N VAL A 176 -36.14 -3.67 11.82
CA VAL A 176 -37.25 -4.34 12.51
C VAL A 176 -36.77 -5.13 13.74
N LYS A 177 -35.63 -5.82 13.66
CA LYS A 177 -35.05 -6.52 14.83
C LYS A 177 -34.66 -5.57 15.96
N ILE A 178 -34.17 -4.37 15.63
CA ILE A 178 -33.87 -3.33 16.61
C ILE A 178 -35.17 -2.88 17.28
N LEU A 179 -36.14 -2.43 16.49
CA LEU A 179 -37.41 -1.89 16.98
C LEU A 179 -38.19 -2.87 17.84
N LYS A 180 -38.17 -4.17 17.53
CA LYS A 180 -38.80 -5.21 18.35
C LYS A 180 -38.31 -5.28 19.79
N ARG A 181 -37.09 -4.83 20.08
CA ARG A 181 -36.59 -4.80 21.48
C ARG A 181 -37.22 -3.66 22.29
N TYR A 182 -37.71 -2.63 21.62
CA TYR A 182 -38.37 -1.47 22.21
C TYR A 182 -39.91 -1.62 22.28
N ASP A 183 -40.44 -2.72 21.74
CA ASP A 183 -41.86 -3.10 21.81
C ASP A 183 -42.33 -3.33 23.26
N ASN A 184 -41.42 -3.70 24.18
CA ASN A 184 -41.74 -4.00 25.57
C ASN A 184 -41.58 -2.81 26.55
N ASP A 185 -40.85 -1.75 26.18
CA ASP A 185 -40.40 -0.67 27.09
C ASP A 185 -40.89 0.74 26.69
N SER A 186 -41.73 0.87 25.65
CA SER A 186 -42.15 2.16 25.10
C SER A 186 -43.58 2.55 25.48
N ARG A 187 -43.88 3.87 25.46
CA ARG A 187 -45.25 4.42 25.62
C ARG A 187 -46.19 3.81 24.57
N ASP A 188 -47.44 3.52 24.93
CA ASP A 188 -48.40 2.78 24.07
C ASP A 188 -48.50 3.29 22.62
N ALA A 189 -48.41 4.60 22.39
CA ALA A 189 -48.44 5.19 21.04
C ALA A 189 -47.21 4.82 20.17
N VAL A 190 -46.00 4.82 20.74
CA VAL A 190 -44.76 4.44 20.02
C VAL A 190 -44.80 2.95 19.67
N ARG A 191 -45.35 2.14 20.57
CA ARG A 191 -45.53 0.71 20.38
C ARG A 191 -46.48 0.40 19.21
N ILE A 192 -47.59 1.13 19.11
CA ILE A 192 -48.55 1.01 18.00
C ILE A 192 -47.87 1.36 16.66
N ASP A 193 -47.16 2.49 16.60
CA ASP A 193 -46.45 2.91 15.38
C ASP A 193 -45.39 1.89 14.94
N VAL A 194 -44.61 1.37 15.88
CA VAL A 194 -43.62 0.31 15.60
C VAL A 194 -44.29 -0.96 15.08
N THR A 195 -45.43 -1.35 15.67
CA THR A 195 -46.18 -2.54 15.22
C THR A 195 -46.68 -2.37 13.79
N GLN A 196 -47.30 -1.23 13.48
CA GLN A 196 -47.77 -0.90 12.12
C GLN A 196 -46.61 -0.90 11.11
N PHE A 197 -45.46 -0.30 11.46
CA PHE A 197 -44.27 -0.32 10.63
C PHE A 197 -43.77 -1.74 10.33
N ILE A 198 -43.75 -2.61 11.34
CA ILE A 198 -43.34 -4.01 11.19
C ILE A 198 -44.29 -4.77 10.27
N GLU A 199 -45.60 -4.59 10.42
CA GLU A 199 -46.62 -5.21 9.57
C GLU A 199 -46.51 -4.74 8.11
N LYS A 200 -46.39 -3.43 7.90
CA LYS A 200 -46.21 -2.85 6.57
C LYS A 200 -44.95 -3.39 5.89
N THR A 201 -43.85 -3.47 6.65
CA THR A 201 -42.59 -4.04 6.16
C THR A 201 -42.77 -5.50 5.71
N LYS A 202 -43.47 -6.34 6.49
CA LYS A 202 -43.77 -7.73 6.11
C LYS A 202 -44.62 -7.80 4.85
N GLN A 203 -45.64 -6.94 4.72
CA GLN A 203 -46.51 -6.87 3.55
C GLN A 203 -45.72 -6.57 2.27
N LEU A 204 -44.87 -5.54 2.29
CA LEU A 204 -44.06 -5.14 1.13
C LEU A 204 -43.05 -6.21 0.74
N LEU A 205 -42.42 -6.88 1.72
CA LEU A 205 -41.50 -8.00 1.45
C LEU A 205 -42.23 -9.20 0.83
N SER A 206 -43.47 -9.47 1.23
CA SER A 206 -44.32 -10.49 0.62
C SER A 206 -44.67 -10.16 -0.83
N GLN A 207 -45.06 -8.92 -1.12
CA GLN A 207 -45.33 -8.44 -2.47
C GLN A 207 -44.09 -8.54 -3.38
N GLU A 208 -42.91 -8.23 -2.85
CA GLU A 208 -41.65 -8.37 -3.58
C GLU A 208 -41.37 -9.85 -3.92
N LYS A 209 -41.60 -10.78 -2.97
CA LYS A 209 -41.47 -12.22 -3.22
C LYS A 209 -42.40 -12.70 -4.34
N ILE A 210 -43.66 -12.27 -4.33
CA ILE A 210 -44.64 -12.62 -5.36
C ILE A 210 -44.20 -12.08 -6.74
N SER A 211 -43.76 -10.82 -6.81
CA SER A 211 -43.24 -10.18 -8.03
C SER A 211 -42.04 -10.92 -8.65
N ILE A 212 -41.16 -11.49 -7.82
CA ILE A 212 -40.02 -12.31 -8.27
C ILE A 212 -40.51 -13.63 -8.89
N GLU A 213 -41.53 -14.24 -8.30
CA GLU A 213 -42.06 -15.54 -8.72
C GLU A 213 -42.85 -15.45 -10.03
N THR A 214 -43.70 -14.44 -10.17
CA THR A 214 -44.62 -14.32 -11.31
C THR A 214 -43.95 -13.93 -12.63
N GLN A 215 -42.71 -13.44 -12.61
CA GLN A 215 -41.95 -13.06 -13.81
C GLN A 215 -41.80 -14.22 -14.83
N PHE A 216 -41.84 -15.46 -14.37
CA PHE A 216 -41.65 -16.66 -15.20
C PHE A 216 -42.96 -17.41 -15.52
N ASP A 217 -44.09 -16.99 -14.96
CA ASP A 217 -45.39 -17.65 -15.14
C ASP A 217 -45.81 -17.76 -16.62
N PRO A 218 -45.65 -16.73 -17.48
CA PRO A 218 -46.04 -16.84 -18.89
C PRO A 218 -45.32 -17.97 -19.62
N ILE A 219 -44.02 -18.16 -19.35
CA ILE A 219 -43.22 -19.23 -19.97
C ILE A 219 -43.60 -20.59 -19.38
N VAL A 220 -43.77 -20.69 -18.06
CA VAL A 220 -44.22 -21.93 -17.43
C VAL A 220 -45.60 -22.35 -17.94
N GLN A 221 -46.53 -21.41 -18.10
CA GLN A 221 -47.85 -21.67 -18.70
C GLN A 221 -47.71 -22.13 -20.15
N ARG A 222 -46.86 -21.47 -20.95
CA ARG A 222 -46.57 -21.89 -22.33
C ARG A 222 -46.03 -23.32 -22.39
N VAL A 223 -45.04 -23.68 -21.57
CA VAL A 223 -44.52 -25.06 -21.50
C VAL A 223 -45.61 -26.04 -21.09
N LYS A 224 -46.48 -25.68 -20.13
CA LYS A 224 -47.62 -26.51 -19.70
C LYS A 224 -48.67 -26.69 -20.80
N VAL A 225 -48.91 -25.69 -21.64
CA VAL A 225 -49.85 -25.78 -22.77
C VAL A 225 -49.25 -26.66 -23.88
N GLU A 226 -47.99 -26.40 -24.26
CA GLU A 226 -47.27 -27.24 -25.25
C GLU A 226 -47.04 -28.67 -24.73
N SER A 227 -46.98 -28.86 -23.41
CA SER A 227 -46.93 -30.19 -22.80
C SER A 227 -48.27 -30.93 -22.84
N LYS A 228 -49.40 -30.21 -22.77
CA LYS A 228 -50.77 -30.74 -22.75
C LYS A 228 -51.44 -30.93 -24.11
N LYS A 229 -50.92 -30.37 -25.21
CA LYS A 229 -51.43 -30.67 -26.56
C LYS A 229 -51.41 -32.19 -26.78
N SER A 230 -52.56 -32.85 -26.61
CA SER A 230 -52.76 -34.26 -26.91
C SER A 230 -52.84 -34.40 -28.43
N LYS A 231 -52.22 -35.47 -28.95
CA LYS A 231 -52.22 -35.76 -30.38
C LYS A 231 -53.62 -36.22 -30.80
N GLY A 232 -54.12 -35.70 -31.91
CA GLY A 232 -55.26 -36.31 -32.60
C GLY A 232 -54.89 -37.68 -33.15
N LEU A 233 -55.89 -38.58 -33.27
CA LEU A 233 -55.77 -39.98 -33.73
C LEU A 233 -54.99 -40.19 -35.04
N LEU A 234 -54.90 -39.16 -35.91
CA LEU A 234 -54.15 -39.22 -37.18
C LEU A 234 -52.63 -38.99 -37.02
N GLN A 235 -52.17 -38.41 -35.91
CA GLN A 235 -50.74 -38.16 -35.63
C GLN A 235 -50.03 -39.31 -34.88
N THR A 236 -50.77 -40.31 -34.41
CA THR A 236 -50.23 -41.50 -33.75
C THR A 236 -49.77 -42.59 -34.73
N LEU A 237 -50.11 -42.48 -36.02
CA LEU A 237 -49.73 -43.43 -37.07
C LEU A 237 -48.33 -43.18 -37.68
N PHE A 238 -47.70 -42.04 -37.38
CA PHE A 238 -46.31 -41.77 -37.72
C PHE A 238 -45.45 -41.90 -36.45
N ILE A 239 -44.54 -42.88 -36.42
CA ILE A 239 -43.50 -42.97 -35.38
C ILE A 239 -42.79 -41.60 -35.33
N ASN A 240 -42.84 -40.96 -34.16
CA ASN A 240 -42.37 -39.61 -33.88
C ASN A 240 -41.04 -39.27 -34.57
N SER A 241 -41.02 -38.20 -35.38
CA SER A 241 -39.79 -37.66 -35.97
C SER A 241 -38.75 -37.33 -34.88
N SER A 242 -39.19 -36.78 -33.73
CA SER A 242 -38.31 -36.41 -32.62
C SER A 242 -37.75 -37.61 -31.85
N GLU A 243 -38.55 -38.67 -31.63
CA GLU A 243 -38.07 -39.89 -30.94
C GLU A 243 -37.07 -40.64 -31.81
N LYS A 244 -37.35 -40.78 -33.12
CA LYS A 244 -36.39 -41.33 -34.09
C LYS A 244 -35.09 -40.53 -34.13
N LYS A 245 -35.17 -39.19 -34.18
CA LYS A 245 -33.98 -38.32 -34.10
C LYS A 245 -33.21 -38.50 -32.79
N ILE A 246 -33.88 -38.79 -31.67
CA ILE A 246 -33.22 -39.06 -30.39
C ILE A 246 -32.57 -40.45 -30.37
N GLU A 247 -33.19 -41.47 -30.95
CA GLU A 247 -32.56 -42.79 -31.13
C GLU A 247 -31.34 -42.71 -32.06
N GLU A 248 -31.46 -41.96 -33.17
CA GLU A 248 -30.36 -41.66 -34.08
C GLU A 248 -29.23 -40.92 -33.36
N LEU A 249 -29.57 -39.92 -32.52
CA LEU A 249 -28.63 -39.18 -31.69
C LEU A 249 -27.88 -40.10 -30.70
N LYS A 250 -28.52 -41.16 -30.18
CA LYS A 250 -27.88 -42.15 -29.29
C LYS A 250 -27.00 -43.16 -30.04
N SER A 251 -27.25 -43.40 -31.33
CA SER A 251 -26.54 -44.41 -32.12
C SER A 251 -25.05 -44.07 -32.33
N LYS A 252 -24.22 -45.11 -32.56
CA LYS A 252 -22.76 -44.99 -32.76
C LYS A 252 -22.34 -44.58 -34.19
N ASN A 253 -23.23 -44.74 -35.18
CA ASN A 253 -22.95 -44.45 -36.60
C ASN A 253 -23.51 -43.07 -36.99
N ARG A 254 -22.86 -41.98 -36.55
CA ARG A 254 -23.31 -40.61 -36.83
C ARG A 254 -22.55 -40.03 -38.02
N SER A 255 -23.22 -39.79 -39.14
CA SER A 255 -22.61 -39.21 -40.36
C SER A 255 -23.12 -37.81 -40.71
N ALA A 256 -24.15 -37.26 -40.04
CA ALA A 256 -24.76 -35.97 -40.36
C ALA A 256 -25.09 -35.11 -39.12
N SER A 257 -25.25 -33.79 -39.33
CA SER A 257 -25.77 -32.85 -38.32
C SER A 257 -27.24 -33.13 -38.04
N ILE A 258 -27.63 -33.24 -36.77
CA ILE A 258 -29.03 -33.48 -36.36
C ILE A 258 -29.66 -32.15 -35.93
N ASP A 259 -30.80 -31.82 -36.53
CA ASP A 259 -31.56 -30.59 -36.27
C ASP A 259 -32.92 -30.87 -35.61
N PHE A 260 -33.11 -30.33 -34.42
CA PHE A 260 -34.32 -30.36 -33.60
C PHE A 260 -35.02 -28.99 -33.56
N LYS A 261 -34.59 -28.00 -34.34
CA LYS A 261 -35.03 -26.60 -34.21
C LYS A 261 -36.55 -26.44 -34.11
N GLY A 262 -37.01 -25.86 -33.01
CA GLY A 262 -38.43 -25.60 -32.74
C GLY A 262 -39.23 -26.80 -32.21
N GLU A 263 -38.61 -27.97 -32.03
CA GLU A 263 -39.30 -29.17 -31.56
C GLU A 263 -39.56 -29.18 -30.04
N THR A 264 -40.57 -29.95 -29.62
CA THR A 264 -40.82 -30.23 -28.20
C THR A 264 -40.39 -31.66 -27.89
N ILE A 265 -39.40 -31.81 -27.02
CA ILE A 265 -38.85 -33.09 -26.58
C ILE A 265 -39.26 -33.32 -25.12
N LYS A 266 -39.90 -34.46 -24.85
CA LYS A 266 -40.42 -34.81 -23.52
C LYS A 266 -39.80 -36.11 -23.03
N GLY A 267 -39.36 -36.16 -21.78
CA GLY A 267 -38.96 -37.42 -21.14
C GLY A 267 -37.70 -38.08 -21.72
N ALA A 268 -36.90 -37.37 -22.50
CA ALA A 268 -35.74 -37.97 -23.16
C ALA A 268 -34.60 -38.22 -22.16
N ASP A 269 -34.13 -39.46 -22.08
CA ASP A 269 -32.92 -39.82 -21.35
C ASP A 269 -31.71 -39.76 -22.29
N LEU A 270 -30.86 -38.76 -22.12
CA LEU A 270 -29.56 -38.59 -22.77
C LEU A 270 -28.41 -38.74 -21.74
N SER A 271 -28.67 -39.34 -20.58
CA SER A 271 -27.67 -39.48 -19.54
C SER A 271 -26.45 -40.29 -20.04
N SER A 272 -25.26 -39.91 -19.57
CA SER A 272 -23.97 -40.53 -19.93
C SER A 272 -23.62 -40.58 -21.43
N CYS A 273 -24.41 -39.93 -22.30
CA CYS A 273 -24.15 -39.89 -23.73
C CYS A 273 -23.01 -38.92 -24.08
N VAL A 274 -22.24 -39.21 -25.12
CA VAL A 274 -21.11 -38.37 -25.56
C VAL A 274 -21.35 -37.87 -26.99
N PHE A 275 -21.34 -36.55 -27.16
CA PHE A 275 -21.62 -35.83 -28.41
C PHE A 275 -20.46 -34.89 -28.77
N LEU A 276 -19.37 -35.41 -29.35
CA LEU A 276 -18.13 -34.66 -29.60
C LEU A 276 -17.96 -34.11 -31.03
N SER A 277 -18.45 -34.83 -32.04
CA SER A 277 -17.99 -34.68 -33.43
C SER A 277 -18.99 -34.03 -34.40
N SER A 278 -20.26 -33.87 -34.03
CA SER A 278 -21.33 -33.35 -34.90
C SER A 278 -22.00 -32.12 -34.29
N CYS A 279 -22.24 -31.06 -35.08
CA CYS A 279 -23.05 -29.93 -34.64
C CYS A 279 -24.49 -30.38 -34.35
N LEU A 280 -24.97 -30.05 -33.15
CA LEU A 280 -26.33 -30.36 -32.71
C LEU A 280 -27.16 -29.08 -32.61
N TYR A 281 -28.25 -29.01 -33.37
CA TYR A 281 -29.10 -27.82 -33.41
C TYR A 281 -30.37 -28.06 -32.60
N PHE A 282 -30.46 -27.42 -31.44
CA PHE A 282 -31.64 -27.46 -30.56
C PHE A 282 -32.33 -26.10 -30.48
N SER A 283 -32.02 -25.16 -31.39
CA SER A 283 -32.48 -23.79 -31.26
C SER A 283 -34.02 -23.69 -31.24
N LYS A 284 -34.59 -22.88 -30.36
CA LYS A 284 -36.05 -22.74 -30.15
C LYS A 284 -36.76 -24.01 -29.67
N CYS A 285 -36.05 -25.04 -29.19
CA CYS A 285 -36.69 -26.26 -28.66
C CYS A 285 -37.40 -26.02 -27.32
N ILE A 286 -38.35 -26.89 -26.98
CA ILE A 286 -38.82 -27.09 -25.61
C ILE A 286 -38.41 -28.49 -25.12
N LEU A 287 -37.44 -28.54 -24.21
CA LEU A 287 -36.97 -29.73 -23.51
C LEU A 287 -37.70 -29.82 -22.18
N ASN A 288 -38.48 -30.88 -21.96
CA ASN A 288 -39.33 -31.02 -20.78
C ASN A 288 -39.12 -32.38 -20.10
N ASN A 289 -38.77 -32.37 -18.81
CA ASN A 289 -38.52 -33.58 -18.01
C ASN A 289 -37.48 -34.53 -18.65
N CYS A 290 -36.40 -34.00 -19.23
CA CYS A 290 -35.32 -34.81 -19.83
C CYS A 290 -34.13 -34.96 -18.86
N ASP A 291 -33.35 -36.02 -19.02
CA ASP A 291 -32.15 -36.31 -18.22
C ASP A 291 -30.89 -36.25 -19.10
N PHE A 292 -30.02 -35.28 -18.83
CA PHE A 292 -28.73 -35.06 -19.50
C PHE A 292 -27.56 -35.40 -18.57
N SER A 293 -27.79 -35.99 -17.40
CA SER A 293 -26.77 -36.19 -16.38
C SER A 293 -25.56 -36.97 -16.91
N LYS A 294 -24.34 -36.53 -16.57
CA LYS A 294 -23.06 -37.11 -16.99
C LYS A 294 -22.82 -37.16 -18.52
N SER A 295 -23.66 -36.54 -19.33
CA SER A 295 -23.45 -36.48 -20.78
C SER A 295 -22.36 -35.46 -21.16
N THR A 296 -21.93 -35.48 -22.41
CA THR A 296 -20.98 -34.53 -22.98
C THR A 296 -21.54 -33.95 -24.28
N PHE A 297 -21.64 -32.62 -24.38
CA PHE A 297 -22.06 -31.91 -25.58
C PHE A 297 -20.94 -30.98 -26.05
N SER A 298 -20.49 -31.14 -27.29
CA SER A 298 -19.57 -30.22 -27.95
C SER A 298 -20.22 -29.58 -29.17
N ASN A 299 -20.00 -28.27 -29.38
CA ASN A 299 -20.49 -27.54 -30.56
C ASN A 299 -22.02 -27.62 -30.78
N ALA A 300 -22.79 -27.50 -29.69
CA ALA A 300 -24.26 -27.54 -29.72
C ALA A 300 -24.89 -26.14 -29.64
N PHE A 301 -26.06 -25.97 -30.25
CA PHE A 301 -26.77 -24.69 -30.36
C PHE A 301 -28.17 -24.76 -29.73
N PHE A 302 -28.30 -24.30 -28.49
CA PHE A 302 -29.56 -24.23 -27.73
C PHE A 302 -30.16 -22.81 -27.69
N LYS A 303 -29.81 -21.94 -28.63
CA LYS A 303 -30.30 -20.56 -28.69
C LYS A 303 -31.84 -20.49 -28.67
N ASN A 304 -32.42 -19.62 -27.84
CA ASN A 304 -33.88 -19.44 -27.67
C ASN A 304 -34.66 -20.67 -27.17
N SER A 305 -33.99 -21.68 -26.59
CA SER A 305 -34.65 -22.93 -26.17
C SER A 305 -35.13 -22.87 -24.73
N VAL A 306 -36.10 -23.72 -24.38
CA VAL A 306 -36.63 -23.84 -23.01
C VAL A 306 -36.25 -25.18 -22.42
N PHE A 307 -35.57 -25.16 -21.28
CA PHE A 307 -35.24 -26.30 -20.43
C PHE A 307 -36.17 -26.26 -19.21
N TYR A 308 -37.12 -27.19 -19.15
CA TYR A 308 -38.08 -27.27 -18.05
C TYR A 308 -37.94 -28.61 -17.33
N ASN A 309 -37.64 -28.57 -16.02
CA ASN A 309 -37.39 -29.75 -15.18
C ASN A 309 -36.31 -30.68 -15.77
N ILE A 310 -35.12 -30.14 -16.05
CA ILE A 310 -34.01 -30.92 -16.63
C ILE A 310 -33.00 -31.31 -15.57
N ASP A 311 -32.57 -32.58 -15.55
CA ASP A 311 -31.37 -33.00 -14.83
C ASP A 311 -30.16 -32.89 -15.78
N MET A 312 -29.11 -32.17 -15.39
CA MET A 312 -27.83 -32.11 -16.12
C MET A 312 -26.65 -32.17 -15.13
N GLN A 313 -26.80 -32.98 -14.08
CA GLN A 313 -25.76 -33.18 -13.09
C GLN A 313 -24.49 -33.75 -13.74
N LYS A 314 -23.35 -33.14 -13.46
CA LYS A 314 -22.03 -33.55 -13.99
C LYS A 314 -21.93 -33.62 -15.52
N THR A 315 -22.82 -32.94 -16.25
CA THR A 315 -22.75 -32.81 -17.70
C THR A 315 -21.55 -31.95 -18.11
N GLN A 316 -20.93 -32.26 -19.24
CA GLN A 316 -19.84 -31.47 -19.82
C GLN A 316 -20.32 -30.77 -21.08
N PHE A 317 -20.18 -29.45 -21.14
CA PHE A 317 -20.46 -28.63 -22.31
C PHE A 317 -19.15 -27.97 -22.76
N ASP A 318 -18.78 -28.14 -24.04
CA ASP A 318 -17.67 -27.41 -24.67
C ASP A 318 -18.18 -26.67 -25.92
N ALA A 319 -17.96 -25.36 -25.99
CA ALA A 319 -18.37 -24.51 -27.11
C ALA A 319 -19.89 -24.59 -27.41
N VAL A 320 -20.72 -24.48 -26.37
CA VAL A 320 -22.19 -24.55 -26.49
C VAL A 320 -22.83 -23.18 -26.32
N ASN A 321 -23.78 -22.86 -27.22
CA ASN A 321 -24.52 -21.59 -27.18
C ASN A 321 -25.89 -21.75 -26.51
N PHE A 322 -26.09 -21.07 -25.37
CA PHE A 322 -27.37 -20.99 -24.64
C PHE A 322 -28.00 -19.60 -24.67
N ASP A 323 -27.64 -18.75 -25.64
CA ASP A 323 -28.11 -17.37 -25.68
C ASP A 323 -29.64 -17.31 -25.79
N ASN A 324 -30.27 -16.44 -25.00
CA ASN A 324 -31.71 -16.27 -24.90
C ASN A 324 -32.48 -17.54 -24.49
N ALA A 325 -31.79 -18.57 -23.95
CA ALA A 325 -32.45 -19.76 -23.46
C ALA A 325 -33.14 -19.52 -22.10
N PHE A 326 -34.11 -20.37 -21.79
CA PHE A 326 -34.84 -20.40 -20.53
C PHE A 326 -34.50 -21.66 -19.76
N PHE A 327 -33.95 -21.54 -18.55
CA PHE A 327 -33.70 -22.64 -17.63
C PHE A 327 -34.69 -22.54 -16.47
N ILE A 328 -35.56 -23.53 -16.32
CA ILE A 328 -36.62 -23.55 -15.31
C ILE A 328 -36.54 -24.88 -14.59
N ASN A 329 -36.29 -24.86 -13.27
CA ASN A 329 -36.15 -26.06 -12.45
C ASN A 329 -35.04 -27.01 -12.94
N VAL A 330 -33.90 -26.46 -13.34
CA VAL A 330 -32.76 -27.25 -13.85
C VAL A 330 -31.77 -27.59 -12.73
N ASN A 331 -31.31 -28.84 -12.71
CA ASN A 331 -30.27 -29.31 -11.81
C ASN A 331 -28.94 -29.53 -12.55
N ALA A 332 -28.05 -28.55 -12.51
CA ALA A 332 -26.72 -28.56 -13.13
C ALA A 332 -25.58 -28.75 -12.12
N LYS A 333 -25.84 -29.47 -11.01
CA LYS A 333 -24.84 -29.68 -9.97
C LYS A 333 -23.60 -30.39 -10.52
N GLY A 334 -22.43 -29.77 -10.32
CA GLY A 334 -21.14 -30.33 -10.78
C GLY A 334 -20.93 -30.34 -12.30
N ALA A 335 -21.78 -29.66 -13.08
CA ALA A 335 -21.62 -29.55 -14.53
C ALA A 335 -20.40 -28.69 -14.91
N LEU A 336 -19.80 -28.96 -16.06
CA LEU A 336 -18.66 -28.22 -16.61
C LEU A 336 -19.10 -27.46 -17.86
N PHE A 337 -18.91 -26.14 -17.87
CA PHE A 337 -19.24 -25.28 -19.00
C PHE A 337 -17.98 -24.59 -19.49
N LYS A 338 -17.39 -25.13 -20.56
CA LYS A 338 -16.19 -24.59 -21.19
C LYS A 338 -16.57 -23.86 -22.47
N ASN A 339 -16.07 -22.65 -22.67
CA ASN A 339 -16.34 -21.85 -23.87
C ASN A 339 -17.85 -21.68 -24.19
N CYS A 340 -18.71 -21.64 -23.17
CA CYS A 340 -20.15 -21.54 -23.34
C CYS A 340 -20.64 -20.08 -23.23
N SER A 341 -21.70 -19.74 -23.95
CA SER A 341 -22.35 -18.41 -23.90
C SER A 341 -23.75 -18.50 -23.30
N PHE A 342 -24.09 -17.52 -22.46
CA PHE A 342 -25.38 -17.41 -21.74
C PHE A 342 -25.98 -16.00 -21.87
N GLN A 343 -25.77 -15.32 -22.99
CA GLN A 343 -26.23 -13.94 -23.15
C GLN A 343 -27.76 -13.88 -23.17
N ASN A 344 -28.35 -12.90 -22.48
CA ASN A 344 -29.79 -12.75 -22.30
C ASN A 344 -30.51 -14.00 -21.75
N VAL A 345 -29.79 -14.91 -21.07
CA VAL A 345 -30.40 -16.14 -20.53
C VAL A 345 -31.38 -15.81 -19.42
N SER A 346 -32.44 -16.61 -19.29
CA SER A 346 -33.42 -16.53 -18.21
C SER A 346 -33.37 -17.80 -17.38
N ILE A 347 -32.97 -17.70 -16.11
CA ILE A 347 -32.78 -18.83 -15.20
C ILE A 347 -33.71 -18.67 -13.99
N PHE A 348 -34.52 -19.68 -13.71
CA PHE A 348 -35.46 -19.70 -12.60
C PHE A 348 -35.40 -21.01 -11.82
N ASN A 349 -35.26 -20.90 -10.50
CA ASN A 349 -35.32 -22.03 -9.58
C ASN A 349 -34.34 -23.16 -9.93
N CYS A 350 -33.09 -22.81 -10.26
CA CYS A 350 -32.07 -23.77 -10.71
C CYS A 350 -30.96 -24.01 -9.68
N ASN A 351 -30.25 -25.13 -9.83
CA ASN A 351 -29.12 -25.52 -8.99
C ASN A 351 -27.85 -25.70 -9.82
N PHE A 352 -26.89 -24.79 -9.68
CA PHE A 352 -25.57 -24.82 -10.33
C PHE A 352 -24.44 -25.09 -9.34
N ASN A 353 -24.74 -25.63 -8.16
CA ASN A 353 -23.74 -25.86 -7.11
C ASN A 353 -22.61 -26.75 -7.61
N HIS A 354 -21.36 -26.42 -7.25
CA HIS A 354 -20.14 -27.12 -7.69
C HIS A 354 -19.88 -27.11 -9.21
N ALA A 355 -20.63 -26.35 -10.01
CA ALA A 355 -20.36 -26.25 -11.44
C ALA A 355 -19.07 -25.45 -11.72
N ASN A 356 -18.52 -25.64 -12.92
CA ASN A 356 -17.47 -24.78 -13.46
C ASN A 356 -18.05 -23.89 -14.57
N LEU A 357 -18.13 -22.60 -14.28
CA LEU A 357 -18.64 -21.51 -15.12
C LEU A 357 -17.60 -20.38 -15.20
N LYS A 358 -16.31 -20.74 -15.14
CA LYS A 358 -15.22 -19.79 -15.32
C LYS A 358 -15.35 -19.13 -16.70
N ASP A 359 -15.09 -17.82 -16.75
CA ASP A 359 -15.18 -16.99 -17.97
C ASP A 359 -16.59 -16.98 -18.61
N ALA A 360 -17.66 -17.37 -17.88
CA ALA A 360 -19.00 -17.45 -18.44
C ALA A 360 -19.63 -16.05 -18.69
N HIS A 361 -20.33 -15.91 -19.82
CA HIS A 361 -20.97 -14.66 -20.24
C HIS A 361 -22.48 -14.66 -19.98
N PHE A 362 -22.91 -14.08 -18.86
CA PHE A 362 -24.31 -13.85 -18.46
C PHE A 362 -24.75 -12.40 -18.72
N LEU A 363 -24.29 -11.76 -19.81
CA LEU A 363 -24.67 -10.38 -20.13
C LEU A 363 -26.20 -10.26 -20.29
N ASN A 364 -26.82 -9.24 -19.65
CA ASN A 364 -28.26 -9.01 -19.68
C ASN A 364 -29.11 -10.21 -19.22
N ALA A 365 -28.58 -11.09 -18.36
CA ALA A 365 -29.32 -12.25 -17.90
C ALA A 365 -30.42 -11.89 -16.88
N THR A 366 -31.45 -12.72 -16.78
CA THR A 366 -32.42 -12.71 -15.67
C THR A 366 -32.27 -13.98 -14.86
N ILE A 367 -31.73 -13.90 -13.65
CA ILE A 367 -31.44 -15.06 -12.81
C ILE A 367 -32.21 -14.95 -11.50
N THR A 368 -33.08 -15.92 -11.23
CA THR A 368 -34.00 -15.89 -10.10
C THR A 368 -33.99 -17.20 -9.33
N LYS A 369 -33.99 -17.13 -7.99
CA LYS A 369 -34.06 -18.30 -7.09
C LYS A 369 -33.03 -19.40 -7.41
N THR A 370 -31.82 -19.00 -7.77
CA THR A 370 -30.79 -19.92 -8.26
C THR A 370 -29.63 -20.01 -7.28
N SER A 371 -29.04 -21.20 -7.15
CA SER A 371 -27.89 -21.46 -6.28
C SER A 371 -26.62 -21.74 -7.08
N PHE A 372 -25.55 -20.98 -6.81
CA PHE A 372 -24.19 -21.12 -7.34
C PHE A 372 -23.18 -21.41 -6.22
N ASN A 373 -23.59 -22.16 -5.19
CA ASN A 373 -22.72 -22.40 -4.05
C ASN A 373 -21.57 -23.34 -4.45
N GLN A 374 -20.34 -22.98 -4.05
CA GLN A 374 -19.12 -23.72 -4.41
C GLN A 374 -18.87 -23.85 -5.93
N THR A 375 -19.47 -22.96 -6.72
CA THR A 375 -19.26 -22.85 -8.17
C THR A 375 -18.02 -22.00 -8.46
N ASP A 376 -17.26 -22.36 -9.51
CA ASP A 376 -16.23 -21.47 -10.07
C ASP A 376 -16.87 -20.54 -11.11
N LEU A 377 -16.95 -19.25 -10.78
CA LEU A 377 -17.45 -18.15 -11.59
C LEU A 377 -16.37 -17.08 -11.79
N SER A 378 -15.09 -17.44 -11.61
CA SER A 378 -13.99 -16.49 -11.80
C SER A 378 -14.02 -15.92 -13.23
N CYS A 379 -13.80 -14.60 -13.34
CA CYS A 379 -13.81 -13.83 -14.59
C CYS A 379 -15.13 -13.86 -15.38
N SER A 380 -16.24 -14.33 -14.78
CA SER A 380 -17.57 -14.30 -15.42
C SER A 380 -18.15 -12.89 -15.53
N CYS A 381 -19.05 -12.67 -16.47
CA CYS A 381 -19.69 -11.38 -16.71
C CYS A 381 -21.21 -11.47 -16.50
N PHE A 382 -21.73 -10.75 -15.51
CA PHE A 382 -23.16 -10.57 -15.22
C PHE A 382 -23.65 -9.16 -15.57
N ALA A 383 -22.88 -8.35 -16.30
CA ALA A 383 -23.21 -6.94 -16.50
C ALA A 383 -24.65 -6.73 -17.01
N TYR A 384 -25.32 -5.71 -16.50
CA TYR A 384 -26.71 -5.33 -16.84
C TYR A 384 -27.78 -6.41 -16.54
N SER A 385 -27.44 -7.43 -15.75
CA SER A 385 -28.36 -8.50 -15.38
C SER A 385 -29.32 -8.13 -14.26
N ILE A 386 -30.44 -8.83 -14.19
CA ILE A 386 -31.36 -8.82 -13.06
C ILE A 386 -31.17 -10.11 -12.26
N ILE A 387 -30.72 -10.00 -11.02
CA ILE A 387 -30.50 -11.16 -10.13
C ILE A 387 -31.38 -11.06 -8.88
N SER A 388 -32.19 -12.10 -8.66
CA SER A 388 -33.23 -12.10 -7.62
C SER A 388 -33.17 -13.36 -6.77
N ALA A 389 -32.96 -13.24 -5.46
CA ALA A 389 -32.85 -14.38 -4.54
C ALA A 389 -31.79 -15.42 -5.00
N VAL A 390 -30.66 -14.94 -5.52
CA VAL A 390 -29.54 -15.79 -5.98
C VAL A 390 -28.53 -15.99 -4.86
N SER A 391 -28.06 -17.22 -4.67
CA SER A 391 -27.02 -17.54 -3.69
C SER A 391 -25.69 -17.80 -4.39
N PHE A 392 -24.69 -16.95 -4.11
CA PHE A 392 -23.28 -17.13 -4.46
C PHE A 392 -22.47 -17.55 -3.22
N VAL A 393 -23.10 -18.12 -2.19
CA VAL A 393 -22.41 -18.41 -0.94
C VAL A 393 -21.29 -19.43 -1.20
N SER A 394 -20.06 -19.07 -0.84
CA SER A 394 -18.87 -19.90 -1.03
C SER A 394 -18.49 -20.17 -2.50
N SER A 395 -19.00 -19.38 -3.46
CA SER A 395 -18.53 -19.43 -4.86
C SER A 395 -17.19 -18.71 -5.02
N ASN A 396 -16.39 -19.13 -6.01
CA ASN A 396 -15.29 -18.31 -6.51
C ASN A 396 -15.85 -17.32 -7.53
N ILE A 397 -15.78 -16.01 -7.24
CA ILE A 397 -16.24 -14.94 -8.16
C ILE A 397 -15.11 -13.93 -8.40
N ASP A 398 -13.86 -14.36 -8.29
CA ASP A 398 -12.71 -13.50 -8.48
C ASP A 398 -12.76 -12.84 -9.86
N GLN A 399 -12.62 -11.51 -9.90
CA GLN A 399 -12.69 -10.68 -11.12
C GLN A 399 -14.01 -10.73 -11.88
N ALA A 400 -15.08 -11.29 -11.30
CA ALA A 400 -16.40 -11.28 -11.95
C ALA A 400 -16.95 -9.85 -12.11
N ASP A 401 -17.70 -9.62 -13.19
CA ASP A 401 -18.27 -8.32 -13.52
C ASP A 401 -19.78 -8.26 -13.22
N PHE A 402 -20.17 -7.49 -12.21
CA PHE A 402 -21.55 -7.20 -11.83
C PHE A 402 -21.93 -5.74 -12.11
N SER A 403 -21.30 -5.10 -13.10
CA SER A 403 -21.59 -3.70 -13.42
C SER A 403 -23.04 -3.53 -13.88
N ASN A 404 -23.73 -2.52 -13.34
CA ASN A 404 -25.13 -2.19 -13.61
C ASN A 404 -26.12 -3.34 -13.36
N VAL A 405 -25.78 -4.25 -12.42
CA VAL A 405 -26.66 -5.36 -12.04
C VAL A 405 -27.74 -4.88 -11.08
N ASN A 406 -28.99 -5.28 -11.32
CA ASN A 406 -30.09 -5.10 -10.39
C ASN A 406 -30.21 -6.32 -9.49
N ASN A 407 -29.79 -6.18 -8.23
CA ASN A 407 -29.82 -7.24 -7.23
C ASN A 407 -30.96 -7.02 -6.23
N ARG A 408 -31.78 -8.06 -6.02
CA ARG A 408 -32.71 -8.15 -4.89
C ARG A 408 -32.55 -9.48 -4.16
N PHE A 409 -32.37 -9.42 -2.84
CA PHE A 409 -32.25 -10.59 -1.96
C PHE A 409 -31.13 -11.60 -2.31
N CYS A 410 -30.08 -11.18 -3.03
CA CYS A 410 -28.96 -12.07 -3.30
C CYS A 410 -27.99 -12.17 -2.12
N ARG A 411 -27.28 -13.29 -2.06
CA ARG A 411 -26.24 -13.57 -1.06
C ARG A 411 -24.90 -13.72 -1.77
N PHE A 412 -23.93 -12.89 -1.40
CA PHE A 412 -22.57 -12.92 -1.94
C PHE A 412 -21.59 -13.53 -0.93
N PRO A 413 -20.43 -14.06 -1.38
CA PRO A 413 -19.31 -14.43 -0.51
C PRO A 413 -18.88 -13.26 0.39
N SER A 414 -18.45 -13.58 1.62
CA SER A 414 -17.72 -12.64 2.46
C SER A 414 -16.49 -12.14 1.72
N GLY A 415 -16.37 -10.83 1.52
CA GLY A 415 -15.23 -10.22 0.83
C GLY A 415 -15.36 -10.00 -0.68
N ALA A 416 -16.46 -10.48 -1.29
CA ALA A 416 -16.71 -10.37 -2.72
C ALA A 416 -16.47 -8.97 -3.30
N LYS A 417 -16.95 -7.92 -2.61
CA LYS A 417 -16.92 -6.52 -3.10
C LYS A 417 -15.53 -5.99 -3.47
N SER A 418 -14.48 -6.57 -2.90
CA SER A 418 -13.10 -6.15 -3.14
C SER A 418 -12.49 -6.67 -4.45
N ILE A 419 -13.04 -7.76 -4.97
CA ILE A 419 -12.47 -8.54 -6.08
C ILE A 419 -13.38 -8.57 -7.30
N ILE A 420 -14.62 -8.08 -7.18
CA ILE A 420 -15.59 -7.99 -8.28
C ILE A 420 -15.75 -6.55 -8.78
N LYS A 421 -16.05 -6.40 -10.07
CA LYS A 421 -16.51 -5.12 -10.61
C LYS A 421 -17.98 -4.94 -10.26
N THR A 422 -18.32 -3.80 -9.66
CA THR A 422 -19.69 -3.52 -9.14
C THR A 422 -20.15 -2.11 -9.50
N LYS A 423 -19.60 -1.50 -10.54
CA LYS A 423 -19.97 -0.13 -10.91
C LYS A 423 -21.47 -0.09 -11.27
N GLY A 424 -22.25 0.70 -10.54
CA GLY A 424 -23.69 0.83 -10.79
C GLY A 424 -24.54 -0.36 -10.34
N ILE A 425 -24.01 -1.30 -9.56
CA ILE A 425 -24.84 -2.38 -9.00
C ILE A 425 -25.88 -1.79 -8.02
N GLU A 426 -27.15 -2.11 -8.23
CA GLU A 426 -28.22 -1.76 -7.30
C GLU A 426 -28.43 -2.93 -6.34
N TYR A 427 -27.84 -2.86 -5.13
CA TYR A 427 -27.91 -3.95 -4.16
C TYR A 427 -29.31 -4.21 -3.60
N ASN A 428 -30.24 -3.28 -3.81
CA ASN A 428 -31.60 -3.31 -3.27
C ASN A 428 -32.61 -2.78 -4.30
N ALA A 429 -32.58 -3.35 -5.51
CA ALA A 429 -33.51 -3.05 -6.60
C ALA A 429 -34.93 -3.58 -6.30
N ARG A 430 -35.50 -3.16 -5.17
CA ARG A 430 -36.84 -3.55 -4.71
C ARG A 430 -37.88 -2.63 -5.33
N LYS A 431 -38.94 -3.21 -5.88
CA LYS A 431 -40.09 -2.50 -6.43
C LYS A 431 -40.96 -1.90 -5.33
N PHE A 432 -41.10 -2.59 -4.20
CA PHE A 432 -41.94 -2.16 -3.07
C PHE A 432 -41.07 -1.66 -1.91
N GLN A 433 -41.11 -0.34 -1.62
CA GLN A 433 -40.27 0.30 -0.61
C GLN A 433 -41.07 1.19 0.35
N LEU A 434 -40.49 1.40 1.54
CA LEU A 434 -41.00 2.29 2.57
C LEU A 434 -40.61 3.74 2.26
N SER A 435 -41.45 4.68 2.69
CA SER A 435 -41.28 6.12 2.56
C SER A 435 -41.14 6.79 3.93
N PHE A 436 -40.87 8.09 3.95
CA PHE A 436 -40.86 8.88 5.20
C PHE A 436 -42.19 8.80 5.97
N LYS A 437 -43.33 8.66 5.27
CA LYS A 437 -44.65 8.58 5.90
C LYS A 437 -44.89 7.27 6.64
N ASP A 438 -44.13 6.23 6.29
CA ASP A 438 -44.25 4.92 6.92
C ASP A 438 -43.39 4.79 8.18
N MET A 439 -42.49 5.75 8.46
CA MET A 439 -41.58 5.64 9.60
C MET A 439 -42.31 5.84 10.94
N PRO A 440 -42.06 4.97 11.94
CA PRO A 440 -42.59 5.17 13.28
C PRO A 440 -41.90 6.36 13.96
N GLN A 441 -42.54 6.91 14.98
CA GLN A 441 -41.85 7.83 15.89
C GLN A 441 -40.65 7.13 16.54
N MET A 442 -39.48 7.78 16.52
CA MET A 442 -38.24 7.25 17.09
C MET A 442 -37.62 8.25 18.04
N ASP A 443 -37.27 7.79 19.25
CA ASP A 443 -36.45 8.57 20.17
C ASP A 443 -34.97 8.53 19.78
N GLU A 444 -34.16 9.36 20.44
CA GLU A 444 -32.72 9.43 20.21
C GLU A 444 -32.00 8.10 20.47
N SER A 445 -32.52 7.25 21.36
CA SER A 445 -31.89 5.98 21.72
C SER A 445 -31.99 4.97 20.58
N ILE A 446 -33.18 4.86 19.97
CA ILE A 446 -33.44 4.00 18.80
C ILE A 446 -32.61 4.49 17.62
N VAL A 447 -32.60 5.81 17.36
CA VAL A 447 -31.83 6.40 16.27
C VAL A 447 -30.33 6.17 16.47
N ALA A 448 -29.81 6.31 17.69
CA ALA A 448 -28.41 6.03 17.99
C ALA A 448 -28.04 4.56 17.71
N GLU A 449 -28.90 3.61 18.04
CA GLU A 449 -28.65 2.19 17.76
C GLU A 449 -28.69 1.88 16.24
N ILE A 450 -29.63 2.49 15.50
CA ILE A 450 -29.65 2.37 14.04
C ILE A 450 -28.44 3.07 13.41
N ASN A 451 -27.98 4.20 13.95
CA ASN A 451 -26.78 4.86 13.48
C ASN A 451 -25.55 3.95 13.61
N MET A 452 -25.42 3.16 14.67
CA MET A 452 -24.36 2.16 14.76
C MET A 452 -24.44 1.09 13.66
N LEU A 453 -25.64 0.73 13.20
CA LEU A 453 -25.81 -0.15 12.04
C LEU A 453 -25.36 0.55 10.76
N ILE A 454 -25.69 1.82 10.57
CA ILE A 454 -25.24 2.65 9.44
C ILE A 454 -23.72 2.75 9.42
N PHE A 455 -23.08 3.03 10.57
CA PHE A 455 -21.63 3.05 10.70
C PHE A 455 -21.00 1.69 10.44
N SER A 456 -21.66 0.59 10.78
CA SER A 456 -21.16 -0.75 10.44
C SER A 456 -21.19 -0.99 8.93
N GLU A 457 -22.20 -0.47 8.23
CA GLU A 457 -22.28 -0.51 6.77
C GLU A 457 -21.27 0.42 6.09
N PHE A 458 -20.87 1.51 6.76
CA PHE A 458 -19.84 2.44 6.32
C PHE A 458 -18.48 1.78 6.11
N ILE A 459 -18.15 0.80 6.95
CA ILE A 459 -16.90 0.04 6.89
C ILE A 459 -16.70 -0.55 5.48
N HIS A 460 -17.78 -1.03 4.84
CA HIS A 460 -17.69 -1.56 3.48
C HIS A 460 -17.33 -0.50 2.42
N TYR A 461 -17.74 0.75 2.62
CA TYR A 461 -17.33 1.84 1.73
C TYR A 461 -15.86 2.17 1.93
N GLY A 462 -15.42 2.32 3.19
CA GLY A 462 -14.02 2.56 3.51
C GLY A 462 -13.10 1.42 3.05
N GLU A 463 -13.54 0.18 3.19
CA GLU A 463 -12.86 -1.02 2.67
C GLU A 463 -12.66 -0.92 1.15
N MET A 464 -13.71 -0.59 0.40
CA MET A 464 -13.59 -0.43 -1.05
C MET A 464 -12.60 0.69 -1.42
N LYS A 465 -12.60 1.82 -0.72
CA LYS A 465 -11.67 2.94 -0.95
C LYS A 465 -10.24 2.55 -0.63
N PHE A 466 -10.01 1.91 0.52
CA PHE A 466 -8.70 1.44 0.95
C PHE A 466 -8.14 0.41 -0.03
N LEU A 467 -8.92 -0.59 -0.46
CA LEU A 467 -8.45 -1.63 -1.36
C LEU A 467 -8.14 -1.11 -2.77
N LYS A 468 -8.90 -0.12 -3.26
CA LYS A 468 -8.54 0.60 -4.49
C LYS A 468 -7.20 1.34 -4.35
N GLN A 469 -6.98 2.02 -3.22
CA GLN A 469 -5.69 2.65 -2.95
C GLN A 469 -4.56 1.62 -2.88
N ASN A 470 -4.78 0.51 -2.17
CA ASN A 470 -3.83 -0.57 -2.03
C ASN A 470 -3.45 -1.20 -3.38
N GLN A 471 -4.42 -1.33 -4.29
CA GLN A 471 -4.17 -1.80 -5.66
C GLN A 471 -3.20 -0.87 -6.40
N LEU A 472 -3.33 0.45 -6.27
CA LEU A 472 -2.38 1.40 -6.86
C LEU A 472 -0.97 1.25 -6.27
N SER A 473 -0.86 1.05 -4.95
CA SER A 473 0.43 0.79 -4.31
C SER A 473 1.06 -0.52 -4.79
N LEU A 474 0.28 -1.60 -4.93
CA LEU A 474 0.73 -2.89 -5.47
C LEU A 474 1.24 -2.74 -6.92
N LEU A 475 0.46 -2.09 -7.80
CA LEU A 475 0.87 -1.85 -9.18
C LEU A 475 2.15 -1.01 -9.26
N THR A 476 2.28 0.01 -8.40
CA THR A 476 3.50 0.83 -8.29
C THR A 476 4.70 -0.02 -7.83
N ALA A 477 4.48 -1.00 -6.95
CA ALA A 477 5.54 -1.91 -6.53
C ALA A 477 6.02 -2.81 -7.70
N PHE A 478 5.08 -3.36 -8.46
CA PHE A 478 5.36 -4.18 -9.63
C PHE A 478 6.00 -3.42 -10.79
N ASP A 479 5.78 -2.10 -10.90
CA ASP A 479 6.49 -1.23 -11.85
C ASP A 479 8.00 -1.17 -11.60
N ILE A 480 8.44 -1.46 -10.38
CA ILE A 480 9.83 -1.25 -9.94
C ILE A 480 10.56 -2.57 -9.68
N PHE A 481 9.82 -3.62 -9.29
CA PHE A 481 10.40 -4.94 -9.09
C PHE A 481 11.02 -5.48 -10.37
N LYS A 482 12.22 -6.06 -10.24
CA LYS A 482 12.76 -6.96 -11.26
C LYS A 482 11.89 -8.23 -11.33
N THR A 483 11.93 -8.95 -12.44
CA THR A 483 11.11 -10.16 -12.66
C THR A 483 11.16 -11.16 -11.49
N LYS A 484 12.38 -11.49 -11.01
CA LYS A 484 12.57 -12.36 -9.84
C LYS A 484 11.99 -11.79 -8.54
N GLN A 485 12.07 -10.47 -8.34
CA GLN A 485 11.49 -9.81 -7.15
C GLN A 485 9.97 -9.84 -7.18
N ALA A 486 9.38 -9.65 -8.37
CA ALA A 486 7.94 -9.75 -8.56
C ALA A 486 7.45 -11.18 -8.28
N ASP A 487 8.14 -12.20 -8.80
CA ASP A 487 7.86 -13.61 -8.49
C ASP A 487 7.93 -13.87 -6.98
N LEU A 488 9.03 -13.44 -6.32
CA LEU A 488 9.21 -13.62 -4.87
C LEU A 488 8.08 -12.97 -4.06
N PHE A 489 7.71 -11.73 -4.40
CA PHE A 489 6.62 -11.01 -3.73
C PHE A 489 5.28 -11.74 -3.83
N GLN A 490 5.00 -12.39 -4.97
CA GLN A 490 3.79 -13.20 -5.16
C GLN A 490 3.85 -14.56 -4.44
N ILE A 491 5.05 -15.15 -4.32
CA ILE A 491 5.26 -16.47 -3.73
C ILE A 491 5.24 -16.45 -2.19
N ILE A 492 5.77 -15.38 -1.56
CA ILE A 492 5.88 -15.28 -0.09
C ILE A 492 4.55 -15.55 0.64
N PRO A 493 3.40 -14.95 0.28
CA PRO A 493 2.14 -15.23 0.96
C PRO A 493 1.75 -16.71 0.91
N PHE A 494 2.05 -17.39 -0.21
CA PHE A 494 1.81 -18.83 -0.34
C PHE A 494 2.75 -19.66 0.57
N LEU A 495 4.04 -19.32 0.62
CA LEU A 495 5.00 -19.98 1.51
C LEU A 495 4.66 -19.79 2.99
N LEU A 496 4.01 -18.70 3.36
CA LEU A 496 3.49 -18.50 4.71
C LEU A 496 2.20 -19.29 4.95
N HIS A 497 1.34 -19.38 3.93
CA HIS A 497 0.07 -20.11 3.99
C HIS A 497 0.27 -21.63 4.12
N GLU A 498 1.20 -22.21 3.36
CA GLU A 498 1.44 -23.66 3.32
C GLU A 498 2.83 -24.04 3.84
N ASN A 499 2.97 -25.28 4.33
CA ASN A 499 4.26 -25.87 4.69
C ASN A 499 4.73 -26.79 3.56
N ILE A 500 5.03 -26.21 2.39
CA ILE A 500 5.52 -26.95 1.23
C ILE A 500 7.05 -27.03 1.20
N ILE A 501 7.55 -27.99 0.43
CA ILE A 501 8.96 -28.04 0.03
C ILE A 501 9.17 -26.99 -1.07
N PHE A 502 10.14 -26.11 -0.87
CA PHE A 502 10.54 -25.09 -1.84
C PHE A 502 12.06 -25.06 -1.94
N PRO A 503 12.65 -24.87 -3.14
CA PRO A 503 14.10 -24.80 -3.29
C PRO A 503 14.73 -23.77 -2.34
N GLY A 504 15.84 -24.13 -1.70
CA GLY A 504 16.55 -23.24 -0.76
C GLY A 504 15.91 -23.11 0.64
N ILE A 505 14.75 -23.73 0.90
CA ILE A 505 14.16 -23.82 2.23
C ILE A 505 14.43 -25.21 2.82
N GLU A 506 14.99 -25.25 4.04
CA GLU A 506 15.16 -26.49 4.81
C GLU A 506 13.80 -27.17 5.10
N THR A 507 13.81 -28.49 5.36
CA THR A 507 12.59 -29.24 5.68
C THR A 507 11.82 -28.62 6.85
N ILE A 508 10.61 -28.13 6.57
CA ILE A 508 9.72 -27.52 7.55
C ILE A 508 9.02 -28.64 8.35
N HIS A 509 9.04 -28.54 9.67
CA HIS A 509 8.37 -29.51 10.53
C HIS A 509 6.84 -29.47 10.32
N LYS A 510 6.17 -30.63 10.26
CA LYS A 510 4.72 -30.71 9.95
C LYS A 510 3.83 -29.92 10.91
N GLN A 511 4.22 -29.80 12.18
CA GLN A 511 3.48 -29.02 13.20
C GLN A 511 3.76 -27.51 13.15
N THR A 512 4.56 -27.03 12.19
CA THR A 512 4.88 -25.59 12.09
C THR A 512 3.60 -24.81 11.79
N PRO A 513 3.26 -23.76 12.58
CA PRO A 513 2.11 -22.92 12.30
C PRO A 513 2.12 -22.36 10.87
N SER A 514 0.97 -22.38 10.21
CA SER A 514 0.78 -21.85 8.86
C SER A 514 -0.66 -21.38 8.65
N GLY A 515 -0.95 -20.86 7.46
CA GLY A 515 -2.28 -20.42 7.07
C GLY A 515 -2.50 -18.94 7.36
N ILE A 516 -2.88 -18.22 6.31
CA ILE A 516 -3.31 -16.81 6.35
C ILE A 516 -4.83 -16.77 6.26
N PHE A 517 -5.47 -15.95 7.08
CA PHE A 517 -6.92 -15.76 7.09
C PHE A 517 -7.46 -15.50 5.67
N ASP A 518 -8.44 -16.30 5.24
CA ASP A 518 -9.17 -16.16 3.97
C ASP A 518 -8.30 -16.00 2.70
N TYR A 519 -7.03 -16.41 2.75
CA TYR A 519 -6.13 -16.36 1.61
C TYR A 519 -6.35 -17.53 0.65
N ILE A 520 -6.42 -17.22 -0.64
CA ILE A 520 -6.33 -18.17 -1.76
C ILE A 520 -5.29 -17.59 -2.72
N PRO A 521 -4.30 -18.37 -3.19
CA PRO A 521 -3.35 -17.89 -4.18
C PRO A 521 -4.04 -17.64 -5.52
N SER A 522 -3.76 -16.49 -6.13
CA SER A 522 -4.26 -16.16 -7.46
C SER A 522 -3.62 -17.06 -8.52
N ARG A 523 -4.16 -16.99 -9.74
CA ARG A 523 -3.58 -17.70 -10.89
C ARG A 523 -2.15 -17.25 -11.16
N GLU A 524 -1.86 -15.96 -11.05
CA GLU A 524 -0.54 -15.37 -11.24
C GLU A 524 0.45 -15.90 -10.19
N THR A 525 0.02 -16.04 -8.93
CA THR A 525 0.82 -16.69 -7.89
C THR A 525 1.12 -18.15 -8.24
N GLN A 526 0.13 -18.89 -8.75
CA GLN A 526 0.32 -20.29 -9.16
C GLN A 526 1.29 -20.41 -10.35
N GLU A 527 1.16 -19.55 -11.35
CA GLU A 527 2.07 -19.48 -12.51
C GLU A 527 3.50 -19.10 -12.07
N SER A 528 3.64 -18.17 -11.12
CA SER A 528 4.94 -17.82 -10.53
C SER A 528 5.55 -19.00 -9.76
N LEU A 529 4.76 -19.74 -8.97
CA LEU A 529 5.21 -20.91 -8.22
C LEU A 529 5.70 -22.05 -9.15
N GLN A 530 5.00 -22.30 -10.26
CA GLN A 530 5.35 -23.36 -11.22
C GLN A 530 6.71 -23.15 -11.88
N LYS A 531 7.24 -21.91 -11.90
CA LYS A 531 8.61 -21.63 -12.37
C LYS A 531 9.69 -22.22 -11.45
N TYR A 532 9.37 -22.47 -10.19
CA TYR A 532 10.34 -22.87 -9.15
C TYR A 532 10.06 -24.26 -8.56
N ILE A 533 8.84 -24.80 -8.69
CA ILE A 533 8.45 -26.12 -8.19
C ILE A 533 8.06 -27.02 -9.36
N PHE A 534 8.75 -28.17 -9.50
CA PHE A 534 8.57 -29.11 -10.62
C PHE A 534 7.67 -30.33 -10.31
N SER A 535 7.09 -30.46 -9.10
CA SER A 535 6.25 -31.60 -8.69
C SER A 535 4.74 -31.27 -8.67
N GLU A 536 3.90 -32.30 -8.42
CA GLU A 536 2.42 -32.37 -8.47
C GLU A 536 1.61 -31.06 -8.37
N LYS A 537 0.45 -31.07 -9.05
CA LYS A 537 -0.56 -30.00 -9.09
C LYS A 537 -0.72 -29.34 -7.70
N ILE A 538 -0.26 -28.09 -7.57
CA ILE A 538 -0.36 -27.32 -6.32
C ILE A 538 -1.84 -27.06 -6.03
N ILE A 539 -2.42 -27.75 -5.03
CA ILE A 539 -3.81 -27.54 -4.60
C ILE A 539 -3.80 -26.69 -3.34
N ALA A 540 -3.90 -25.37 -3.52
CA ALA A 540 -4.10 -24.45 -2.41
C ALA A 540 -5.58 -24.40 -2.01
N ARG A 541 -5.87 -24.45 -0.71
CA ARG A 541 -7.24 -24.41 -0.17
C ARG A 541 -7.31 -23.35 0.92
N ARG A 542 -8.49 -22.79 1.16
CA ARG A 542 -8.69 -21.92 2.33
C ARG A 542 -8.36 -22.69 3.61
N CYS A 543 -7.44 -22.16 4.41
CA CYS A 543 -7.12 -22.71 5.72
C CYS A 543 -8.19 -22.32 6.75
N LYS A 544 -8.87 -23.33 7.33
CA LYS A 544 -9.84 -23.10 8.42
C LYS A 544 -9.17 -22.73 9.74
N ASN A 545 -8.00 -23.31 10.01
CA ASN A 545 -7.23 -23.11 11.25
C ASN A 545 -6.00 -22.24 10.96
N TYR A 546 -6.24 -21.05 10.42
CA TYR A 546 -5.18 -20.09 10.10
C TYR A 546 -4.46 -19.61 11.38
N LYS A 547 -3.17 -19.26 11.23
CA LYS A 547 -2.33 -18.73 12.32
C LYS A 547 -1.83 -17.31 12.08
N ILE A 548 -1.98 -16.83 10.84
CA ILE A 548 -1.64 -15.46 10.43
C ILE A 548 -2.95 -14.70 10.19
N GLU A 549 -3.14 -13.65 10.97
CA GLU A 549 -4.32 -12.79 10.92
C GLU A 549 -4.22 -11.81 9.75
N GLY A 550 -3.02 -11.28 9.46
CA GLY A 550 -2.80 -10.33 8.37
C GLY A 550 -1.33 -10.28 7.93
N LEU A 551 -1.10 -9.92 6.67
CA LEU A 551 0.22 -9.79 6.07
C LEU A 551 0.31 -8.46 5.32
N PHE A 552 1.30 -7.65 5.69
CA PHE A 552 1.50 -6.31 5.16
C PHE A 552 2.97 -6.07 4.84
N THR A 553 3.27 -5.21 3.87
CA THR A 553 4.61 -4.61 3.79
C THR A 553 4.63 -3.22 4.40
N ILE A 554 5.79 -2.76 4.85
CA ILE A 554 6.04 -1.41 5.35
C ILE A 554 7.25 -0.79 4.63
N GLY A 555 7.33 0.55 4.60
CA GLY A 555 8.53 1.26 4.16
C GLY A 555 8.41 1.85 2.75
N SER A 556 9.39 1.59 1.89
CA SER A 556 9.42 2.22 0.55
C SER A 556 8.65 1.46 -0.53
N ILE A 557 8.30 0.18 -0.30
CA ILE A 557 7.62 -0.64 -1.30
C ILE A 557 6.28 0.01 -1.69
N GLY A 558 5.96 0.00 -2.99
CA GLY A 558 4.77 0.60 -3.58
C GLY A 558 4.73 2.13 -3.57
N SER A 559 5.89 2.77 -3.42
CA SER A 559 6.02 4.22 -3.50
C SER A 559 7.05 4.66 -4.54
N ILE A 560 7.06 5.94 -4.92
CA ILE A 560 8.10 6.53 -5.80
C ILE A 560 9.52 6.29 -5.28
N ALA A 561 9.69 6.20 -3.96
CA ALA A 561 10.97 5.99 -3.32
C ALA A 561 11.45 4.53 -3.31
N GLN A 562 10.63 3.59 -3.80
CA GLN A 562 11.07 2.22 -4.03
C GLN A 562 12.18 2.20 -5.09
N THR A 563 13.19 1.39 -4.83
CA THR A 563 14.30 1.11 -5.74
C THR A 563 14.46 -0.39 -5.87
N ALA A 564 15.16 -0.86 -6.91
CA ALA A 564 15.46 -2.29 -7.05
C ALA A 564 16.28 -2.87 -5.88
N ASP A 565 16.99 -2.01 -5.14
CA ASP A 565 17.76 -2.36 -3.95
C ASP A 565 16.98 -2.14 -2.64
N SER A 566 15.67 -1.86 -2.71
CA SER A 566 14.85 -1.70 -1.51
C SER A 566 14.59 -3.05 -0.84
N ASP A 567 14.77 -3.09 0.48
CA ASP A 567 14.34 -4.21 1.34
C ASP A 567 12.82 -4.38 1.31
N ILE A 568 12.35 -5.62 1.41
CA ILE A 568 10.92 -5.95 1.57
C ILE A 568 10.67 -6.37 3.02
N ASP A 569 10.15 -5.43 3.81
CA ASP A 569 9.84 -5.64 5.22
C ASP A 569 8.37 -6.03 5.38
N TYR A 570 8.11 -7.24 5.89
CA TYR A 570 6.77 -7.77 6.13
C TYR A 570 6.39 -7.67 7.61
N TRP A 571 5.22 -7.12 7.88
CA TRP A 571 4.52 -7.32 9.15
C TRP A 571 3.63 -8.56 9.04
N VAL A 572 3.95 -9.57 9.85
CA VAL A 572 3.20 -10.81 9.98
C VAL A 572 2.36 -10.70 11.26
N CYS A 573 1.11 -10.28 11.11
CA CYS A 573 0.19 -10.07 12.21
C CYS A 573 -0.35 -11.42 12.72
N ILE A 574 -0.18 -11.68 14.00
CA ILE A 574 -0.61 -12.91 14.69
C ILE A 574 -1.35 -12.56 15.98
N ASN A 575 -2.08 -13.53 16.53
CA ASN A 575 -2.49 -13.50 17.93
C ASN A 575 -1.64 -14.53 18.68
N GLU A 576 -0.68 -14.08 19.49
CA GLU A 576 0.26 -14.95 20.21
C GLU A 576 -0.43 -15.93 21.16
N GLU A 577 -1.60 -15.58 21.71
CA GLU A 577 -2.38 -16.47 22.58
C GLU A 577 -2.80 -17.78 21.86
N ASN A 578 -2.86 -17.74 20.53
CA ASN A 578 -3.20 -18.90 19.70
C ASN A 578 -1.99 -19.80 19.37
N PHE A 579 -0.81 -19.50 19.92
CA PHE A 579 0.43 -20.24 19.68
C PHE A 579 0.93 -20.94 20.94
N SER A 580 1.44 -22.16 20.79
CA SER A 580 2.27 -22.76 21.83
C SER A 580 3.70 -22.17 21.78
N PRO A 581 4.46 -22.20 22.89
CA PRO A 581 5.86 -21.76 22.91
C PRO A 581 6.74 -22.49 21.87
N GLN A 582 6.47 -23.77 21.63
CA GLN A 582 7.16 -24.52 20.57
C GLN A 582 6.70 -24.09 19.18
N GLY A 583 5.40 -23.83 19.01
CA GLY A 583 4.82 -23.34 17.75
C GLY A 583 5.44 -22.01 17.31
N ILE A 584 5.58 -21.04 18.22
CA ILE A 584 6.18 -19.74 17.88
C ILE A 584 7.67 -19.87 17.52
N LYS A 585 8.41 -20.78 18.17
CA LYS A 585 9.81 -21.08 17.85
C LYS A 585 9.95 -21.70 16.45
N LEU A 586 9.10 -22.67 16.11
CA LEU A 586 9.05 -23.26 14.77
C LEU A 586 8.67 -22.23 13.70
N PHE A 587 7.71 -21.36 14.00
CA PHE A 587 7.28 -20.32 13.08
C PHE A 587 8.40 -19.31 12.80
N LYS A 588 9.11 -18.84 13.85
CA LYS A 588 10.31 -17.99 13.68
C LYS A 588 11.39 -18.68 12.84
N LYS A 589 11.63 -19.98 13.05
CA LYS A 589 12.58 -20.76 12.22
C LYS A 589 12.15 -20.79 10.75
N LYS A 590 10.86 -20.98 10.47
CA LYS A 590 10.31 -20.92 9.11
C LYS A 590 10.54 -19.55 8.46
N LEU A 591 10.26 -18.45 9.18
CA LEU A 591 10.49 -17.11 8.67
C LEU A 591 11.96 -16.87 8.30
N SER A 592 12.90 -17.20 9.19
CA SER A 592 14.34 -17.07 8.88
C SER A 592 14.81 -17.94 7.72
N ALA A 593 14.22 -19.13 7.53
CA ALA A 593 14.51 -19.96 6.37
C ALA A 593 14.02 -19.30 5.06
N ILE A 594 12.86 -18.65 5.08
CA ILE A 594 12.34 -17.88 3.93
C ILE A 594 13.20 -16.65 3.66
N GLU A 595 13.66 -15.91 4.69
CA GLU A 595 14.57 -14.77 4.53
C GLU A 595 15.88 -15.18 3.87
N LYS A 596 16.48 -16.29 4.32
CA LYS A 596 17.70 -16.85 3.73
C LYS A 596 17.47 -17.24 2.28
N MET A 597 16.38 -17.95 1.98
CA MET A 597 16.02 -18.34 0.62
C MET A 597 15.82 -17.12 -0.31
N ALA A 598 15.17 -16.07 0.18
CA ALA A 598 14.98 -14.84 -0.58
C ALA A 598 16.31 -14.17 -0.96
N TRP A 599 17.29 -14.19 -0.06
CA TRP A 599 18.63 -13.72 -0.37
C TRP A 599 19.35 -14.63 -1.37
N ASP A 600 19.42 -15.93 -1.08
CA ASP A 600 20.25 -16.88 -1.83
C ASP A 600 19.73 -17.12 -3.27
N LEU A 601 18.41 -17.21 -3.48
CA LEU A 601 17.82 -17.51 -4.79
C LEU A 601 17.38 -16.28 -5.59
N PHE A 602 16.94 -15.24 -4.89
CA PHE A 602 16.34 -14.05 -5.51
C PHE A 602 17.20 -12.78 -5.35
N ASN A 603 18.31 -12.85 -4.62
CA ASN A 603 19.18 -11.71 -4.31
C ASN A 603 18.38 -10.50 -3.79
N THR A 604 17.39 -10.78 -2.95
CA THR A 604 16.45 -9.79 -2.43
C THR A 604 16.38 -9.91 -0.92
N LYS A 605 16.64 -8.81 -0.23
CA LYS A 605 16.57 -8.78 1.22
C LYS A 605 15.13 -8.67 1.68
N VAL A 606 14.69 -9.67 2.43
CA VAL A 606 13.36 -9.76 3.05
C VAL A 606 13.54 -9.84 4.56
N THR A 607 12.71 -9.12 5.31
CA THR A 607 12.67 -9.18 6.77
C THR A 607 11.24 -9.43 7.23
N PHE A 608 11.01 -10.39 8.12
CA PHE A 608 9.70 -10.62 8.74
C PHE A 608 9.68 -10.10 10.18
N PHE A 609 8.75 -9.21 10.47
CA PHE A 609 8.44 -8.73 11.80
C PHE A 609 7.17 -9.41 12.28
N LEU A 610 7.28 -10.22 13.34
CA LEU A 610 6.11 -10.75 14.03
C LEU A 610 5.45 -9.65 14.83
N VAL A 611 4.16 -9.44 14.59
CA VAL A 611 3.37 -8.39 15.25
C VAL A 611 2.19 -9.05 15.95
N ASP A 612 2.21 -9.07 17.27
CA ASP A 612 1.03 -9.45 18.05
C ASP A 612 -0.03 -8.35 17.97
N ILE A 613 -1.24 -8.70 17.54
CA ILE A 613 -2.32 -7.73 17.33
C ILE A 613 -2.75 -7.03 18.63
N THR A 614 -2.72 -7.74 19.76
CA THR A 614 -3.16 -7.21 21.06
C THR A 614 -2.13 -6.24 21.63
N LYS A 615 -0.84 -6.55 21.51
CA LYS A 615 0.26 -5.65 21.88
C LYS A 615 0.30 -4.44 20.95
N ALA A 616 0.22 -4.65 19.64
CA ALA A 616 0.25 -3.57 18.65
C ALA A 616 -0.88 -2.55 18.88
N LYS A 617 -2.09 -3.01 19.20
CA LYS A 617 -3.23 -2.16 19.61
C LYS A 617 -2.84 -1.16 20.69
N ASN A 618 -2.13 -1.63 21.72
CA ASN A 618 -1.69 -0.82 22.85
C ASN A 618 -0.39 -0.04 22.60
N ASN A 619 0.11 -0.01 21.36
CA ASN A 619 1.39 0.60 20.96
C ASN A 619 2.59 -0.09 21.62
N ASP A 620 2.51 -1.40 21.81
CA ASP A 620 3.62 -2.25 22.21
C ASP A 620 4.03 -3.14 21.03
N PHE A 621 5.29 -3.00 20.60
CA PHE A 621 5.88 -3.80 19.51
C PHE A 621 7.06 -4.65 20.02
N GLY A 622 7.21 -4.76 21.35
CA GLY A 622 8.31 -5.47 22.01
C GLY A 622 9.70 -4.84 21.82
N ASP A 623 10.72 -5.53 22.31
CA ASP A 623 12.13 -5.21 22.08
C ASP A 623 12.51 -5.50 20.63
N SER A 624 12.14 -4.59 19.75
CA SER A 624 12.48 -4.67 18.33
C SER A 624 13.98 -4.45 18.12
N THR A 625 14.73 -5.56 18.20
CA THR A 625 16.14 -5.80 17.83
C THR A 625 17.24 -5.35 18.79
N ILE A 626 18.33 -6.13 18.76
CA ILE A 626 19.61 -6.03 19.48
C ILE A 626 20.33 -4.67 19.29
N GLU A 627 19.83 -3.75 18.45
CA GLU A 627 20.45 -2.45 18.17
C GLU A 627 19.70 -1.19 18.68
N SER A 628 18.49 -1.21 19.28
CA SER A 628 17.96 0.02 19.95
C SER A 628 16.65 -0.06 20.72
N SER A 629 16.62 0.61 21.88
CA SER A 629 15.56 1.51 22.40
C SER A 629 14.08 1.17 22.09
N GLY A 630 13.66 -0.07 22.34
CA GLY A 630 12.32 -0.60 22.07
C GLY A 630 11.13 0.19 22.66
N SER A 631 11.36 1.06 23.65
CA SER A 631 10.33 1.89 24.28
C SER A 631 10.16 3.30 23.70
N ALA A 632 11.08 3.78 22.84
CA ALA A 632 11.17 5.20 22.48
C ALA A 632 10.48 5.61 21.17
N GLN A 633 9.97 4.67 20.36
CA GLN A 633 9.45 4.97 19.00
C GLN A 633 8.20 4.19 18.58
N THR A 634 7.46 3.58 19.52
CA THR A 634 6.39 2.64 19.16
C THR A 634 5.25 3.30 18.37
N ARG A 635 4.82 4.51 18.74
CA ARG A 635 3.75 5.20 17.98
C ARG A 635 4.26 5.77 16.67
N LEU A 636 5.51 6.20 16.60
CA LEU A 636 6.15 6.61 15.34
C LEU A 636 6.23 5.46 14.33
N LEU A 637 6.54 4.26 14.79
CA LEU A 637 6.54 3.07 13.95
C LEU A 637 5.13 2.77 13.42
N LYS A 638 4.11 2.88 14.26
CA LYS A 638 2.70 2.73 13.84
C LYS A 638 2.26 3.81 12.85
N GLU A 639 2.68 5.06 13.05
CA GLU A 639 2.46 6.15 12.10
C GLU A 639 3.07 5.84 10.73
N GLU A 640 4.33 5.38 10.71
CA GLU A 640 5.02 4.99 9.49
C GLU A 640 4.35 3.80 8.82
N PHE A 641 3.91 2.81 9.60
CA PHE A 641 3.13 1.67 9.11
C PHE A 641 1.85 2.14 8.42
N TYR A 642 0.98 2.87 9.10
CA TYR A 642 -0.27 3.34 8.51
C TYR A 642 -0.06 4.28 7.31
N ARG A 643 1.03 5.02 7.26
CA ARG A 643 1.38 5.87 6.13
C ARG A 643 1.94 5.10 4.93
N THR A 644 2.58 3.95 5.13
CA THR A 644 3.34 3.24 4.07
C THR A 644 2.89 1.83 3.79
N MET A 645 1.90 1.31 4.54
CA MET A 645 1.53 -0.10 4.42
C MET A 645 0.96 -0.46 3.05
N ILE A 646 1.32 -1.66 2.60
CA ILE A 646 0.59 -2.36 1.55
C ILE A 646 -0.02 -3.60 2.18
N TYR A 647 -1.33 -3.75 2.05
CA TYR A 647 -2.05 -4.97 2.36
C TYR A 647 -1.74 -6.04 1.31
N VAL A 648 -1.17 -7.16 1.75
CA VAL A 648 -0.77 -8.28 0.89
C VAL A 648 -1.78 -9.41 0.98
N ALA A 649 -2.18 -9.82 2.20
CA ALA A 649 -3.16 -10.87 2.43
C ALA A 649 -3.74 -10.82 3.86
N GLY A 650 -4.86 -11.51 4.09
CA GLY A 650 -5.43 -11.69 5.42
C GLY A 650 -6.52 -10.69 5.80
N LYS A 651 -6.55 -10.28 7.06
CA LYS A 651 -7.48 -9.29 7.59
C LYS A 651 -6.98 -7.88 7.34
N ILE A 652 -7.92 -6.93 7.31
CA ILE A 652 -7.65 -5.51 7.02
C ILE A 652 -7.60 -4.70 8.33
N PRO A 653 -6.66 -3.76 8.53
CA PRO A 653 -6.63 -2.91 9.71
C PRO A 653 -7.88 -2.03 9.76
N LEU A 654 -8.62 -2.06 10.88
CA LEU A 654 -9.86 -1.30 11.05
C LEU A 654 -9.65 0.21 10.83
N TRP A 655 -8.50 0.74 11.27
CA TRP A 655 -8.11 2.14 11.04
C TRP A 655 -8.18 2.57 9.57
N SER A 656 -7.85 1.67 8.63
CA SER A 656 -7.76 2.00 7.19
C SER A 656 -9.11 2.19 6.51
N VAL A 657 -10.16 1.60 7.09
CA VAL A 657 -11.53 1.57 6.55
C VAL A 657 -12.48 2.51 7.28
N LEU A 658 -11.98 3.22 8.29
CA LEU A 658 -12.71 4.23 9.04
C LEU A 658 -12.19 5.65 8.73
N PRO A 659 -13.05 6.68 8.73
CA PRO A 659 -12.65 8.07 8.54
C PRO A 659 -11.68 8.55 9.59
N THR A 660 -10.91 9.58 9.23
CA THR A 660 -10.09 10.35 10.17
C THR A 660 -10.96 11.16 11.15
N ALA A 661 -12.17 11.51 10.72
CA ALA A 661 -13.17 12.26 11.49
C ALA A 661 -13.81 11.45 12.65
N ILE A 662 -13.55 10.15 12.78
CA ILE A 662 -14.16 9.37 13.87
C ILE A 662 -13.43 9.65 15.19
N SER A 663 -14.19 9.92 16.26
CA SER A 663 -13.63 10.03 17.61
C SER A 663 -13.21 8.66 18.14
N ILE A 664 -12.24 8.64 19.05
CA ILE A 664 -11.75 7.39 19.67
C ILE A 664 -12.87 6.59 20.36
N ASN A 665 -13.88 7.27 20.92
CA ASN A 665 -15.02 6.61 21.55
C ASN A 665 -15.85 5.86 20.50
N TYR A 666 -16.14 6.50 19.36
CA TYR A 666 -16.84 5.85 18.25
C TYR A 666 -16.02 4.71 17.64
N TYR A 667 -14.70 4.86 17.52
CA TYR A 667 -13.81 3.77 17.08
C TYR A 667 -14.00 2.51 17.95
N ASN A 668 -13.97 2.68 19.28
CA ASN A 668 -14.16 1.58 20.23
C ASN A 668 -15.57 0.98 20.17
N SER A 669 -16.61 1.82 20.04
CA SER A 669 -18.00 1.35 19.90
C SER A 669 -18.21 0.55 18.61
N ILE A 670 -17.61 0.98 17.50
CA ILE A 670 -17.65 0.26 16.22
C ILE A 670 -16.96 -1.09 16.38
N LEU A 671 -15.75 -1.11 16.96
CA LEU A 671 -15.02 -2.34 17.20
C LEU A 671 -15.82 -3.35 18.05
N THR A 672 -16.43 -2.88 19.15
CA THR A 672 -17.24 -3.71 20.04
C THR A 672 -18.43 -4.32 19.30
N ASN A 673 -19.05 -3.57 18.38
CA ASN A 673 -20.16 -4.08 17.58
C ASN A 673 -19.70 -5.04 16.48
N ILE A 674 -18.56 -4.78 15.82
CA ILE A 674 -17.94 -5.71 14.86
C ILE A 674 -17.66 -7.06 15.55
N ALA A 675 -17.09 -7.04 16.75
CA ALA A 675 -16.73 -8.24 17.51
C ALA A 675 -17.93 -9.16 17.81
N LYS A 676 -19.16 -8.62 17.89
CA LYS A 676 -20.39 -9.41 18.10
C LYS A 676 -20.78 -10.25 16.89
N TYR A 677 -20.26 -9.96 15.70
CA TYR A 677 -20.67 -10.59 14.45
C TYR A 677 -19.51 -11.37 13.81
N SER A 678 -19.62 -12.69 13.78
CA SER A 678 -18.57 -13.60 13.27
C SER A 678 -18.15 -13.34 11.81
N TYR A 679 -19.03 -12.79 10.96
CA TYR A 679 -18.71 -12.46 9.57
C TYR A 679 -17.88 -11.18 9.40
N LEU A 680 -17.80 -10.34 10.44
CA LEU A 680 -16.94 -9.15 10.47
C LEU A 680 -15.54 -9.45 11.02
N ALA A 681 -15.20 -10.72 11.22
CA ALA A 681 -13.86 -11.20 11.54
C ALA A 681 -12.80 -10.84 10.49
N ARG A 682 -13.14 -10.13 9.41
CA ARG A 682 -12.24 -9.68 8.33
C ARG A 682 -11.35 -8.50 8.73
N TYR A 683 -11.57 -7.87 9.88
CA TYR A 683 -10.77 -6.74 10.35
C TYR A 683 -9.89 -7.10 11.54
N ILE A 684 -8.73 -6.44 11.64
CA ILE A 684 -7.87 -6.45 12.83
C ILE A 684 -7.79 -5.04 13.42
N ASP A 685 -7.73 -4.96 14.75
CA ASP A 685 -7.52 -3.71 15.44
C ASP A 685 -6.06 -3.58 15.85
N LEU A 686 -5.33 -2.72 15.15
CA LEU A 686 -3.96 -2.35 15.51
C LEU A 686 -3.92 -1.03 16.30
N GLY A 687 -5.08 -0.51 16.73
CA GLY A 687 -5.24 0.72 17.52
C GLY A 687 -5.15 2.00 16.69
N ASP A 688 -5.90 3.02 17.08
CA ASP A 688 -5.88 4.34 16.45
C ASP A 688 -4.65 5.17 16.86
N ILE A 689 -4.32 6.20 16.07
CA ILE A 689 -3.23 7.13 16.33
C ILE A 689 -3.60 8.58 15.94
N HIS A 690 -3.84 9.42 16.94
CA HIS A 690 -4.10 10.85 16.74
C HIS A 690 -2.94 11.75 17.14
N ALA A 691 -2.16 11.34 18.14
CA ALA A 691 -1.02 12.10 18.65
C ALA A 691 0.10 11.14 19.11
N ILE A 692 1.34 11.65 19.07
CA ILE A 692 2.54 10.95 19.54
C ILE A 692 3.21 11.85 20.57
N SER A 693 3.63 11.27 21.70
CA SER A 693 4.26 12.06 22.75
C SER A 693 5.54 12.76 22.27
N THR A 694 5.78 13.97 22.74
CA THR A 694 6.96 14.77 22.35
C THR A 694 8.28 14.11 22.74
N SER A 695 8.28 13.26 23.77
CA SER A 695 9.44 12.45 24.18
C SER A 695 9.80 11.36 23.18
N GLU A 696 8.83 10.75 22.49
CA GLU A 696 9.09 9.79 21.40
C GLU A 696 9.75 10.49 20.20
N TYR A 697 9.35 11.72 19.87
CA TYR A 697 10.02 12.50 18.80
C TYR A 697 11.48 12.81 19.14
N PHE A 698 11.75 13.16 20.39
CA PHE A 698 13.12 13.43 20.84
C PHE A 698 13.98 12.16 20.78
N GLY A 699 13.49 11.03 21.31
CA GLY A 699 14.18 9.73 21.21
C GLY A 699 14.45 9.32 19.76
N ALA A 700 13.48 9.53 18.87
CA ALA A 700 13.65 9.28 17.44
C ALA A 700 14.67 10.20 16.77
N SER A 701 14.76 11.47 17.19
CA SER A 701 15.74 12.42 16.62
C SER A 701 17.17 11.99 16.93
N ILE A 702 17.41 11.49 18.13
CA ILE A 702 18.69 10.94 18.54
C ILE A 702 19.02 9.69 17.71
N TRP A 703 18.04 8.81 17.48
CA TRP A 703 18.25 7.63 16.64
C TRP A 703 18.63 7.98 15.20
N GLN A 704 18.00 9.02 14.63
CA GLN A 704 18.36 9.50 13.28
C GLN A 704 19.79 10.05 13.21
N MET A 705 20.34 10.59 14.31
CA MET A 705 21.75 11.00 14.39
C MET A 705 22.74 9.83 14.24
N PHE A 706 22.33 8.58 14.47
CA PHE A 706 23.18 7.40 14.22
C PHE A 706 22.87 6.71 12.90
N LYS A 707 21.58 6.65 12.53
CA LYS A 707 21.17 5.95 11.30
C LYS A 707 21.65 6.64 10.04
N TRP A 708 21.86 7.96 10.04
CA TRP A 708 22.28 8.66 8.83
C TRP A 708 23.68 8.25 8.35
N LEU A 709 24.54 7.73 9.23
CA LEU A 709 25.85 7.16 8.86
C LEU A 709 25.70 5.96 7.91
N LYS A 710 24.63 5.17 8.06
CA LYS A 710 24.31 4.03 7.19
C LYS A 710 23.33 4.39 6.08
N SER A 711 22.38 5.30 6.34
CA SER A 711 21.32 5.68 5.41
C SER A 711 21.04 7.20 5.44
N PRO A 712 21.95 8.01 4.89
CA PRO A 712 22.00 9.46 5.06
C PRO A 712 20.75 10.16 4.54
N PHE A 713 20.36 9.85 3.31
CA PHE A 713 19.27 10.54 2.61
C PHE A 713 17.91 10.29 3.27
N LYS A 714 17.65 9.05 3.71
CA LYS A 714 16.43 8.70 4.47
C LYS A 714 16.41 9.41 5.81
N SER A 715 17.54 9.47 6.52
CA SER A 715 17.62 10.10 7.83
C SER A 715 17.44 11.60 7.80
N VAL A 716 17.88 12.30 6.74
CA VAL A 716 17.58 13.74 6.55
C VAL A 716 16.08 13.98 6.46
N ILE A 717 15.37 13.20 5.64
CA ILE A 717 13.92 13.31 5.47
C ILE A 717 13.19 12.95 6.77
N LYS A 718 13.63 11.91 7.50
CA LYS A 718 13.05 11.54 8.80
C LYS A 718 13.32 12.59 9.88
N MET A 719 14.51 13.19 9.92
CA MET A 719 14.84 14.28 10.85
C MET A 719 13.96 15.52 10.59
N ALA A 720 13.72 15.86 9.32
CA ALA A 720 12.78 16.91 8.95
C ALA A 720 11.35 16.63 9.43
N LEU A 721 10.90 15.37 9.30
CA LEU A 721 9.58 14.97 9.78
C LEU A 721 9.43 15.13 11.30
N LEU A 722 10.46 14.74 12.05
CA LEU A 722 10.47 14.89 13.51
C LEU A 722 10.46 16.36 13.95
N GLU A 723 11.23 17.23 13.28
CA GLU A 723 11.19 18.67 13.52
C GLU A 723 9.77 19.21 13.29
N LYS A 724 9.19 18.95 12.11
CA LYS A 724 7.81 19.36 11.80
C LYS A 724 6.82 18.90 12.86
N TYR A 725 6.85 17.62 13.24
CA TYR A 725 5.92 17.07 14.24
C TYR A 725 6.05 17.71 15.63
N ILE A 726 7.25 18.11 16.04
CA ILE A 726 7.45 18.82 17.30
C ILE A 726 6.85 20.23 17.24
N TYR A 727 7.08 20.97 16.14
CA TYR A 727 6.64 22.36 16.02
C TYR A 727 5.14 22.52 15.75
N GLU A 728 4.53 21.55 15.07
CA GLU A 728 3.11 21.51 14.76
C GLU A 728 2.32 20.61 15.73
N TYR A 729 2.91 20.21 16.85
CA TYR A 729 2.25 19.35 17.83
C TYR A 729 0.91 19.96 18.29
N GLY A 730 -0.17 19.20 18.12
CA GLY A 730 -1.54 19.63 18.42
C GLY A 730 -2.17 20.63 17.45
N LYS A 731 -1.43 21.13 16.45
CA LYS A 731 -1.93 22.09 15.45
C LYS A 731 -2.40 21.42 14.16
N GLU A 732 -1.72 20.35 13.78
CA GLU A 732 -1.93 19.66 12.52
C GLU A 732 -2.07 18.15 12.75
N SER A 733 -2.83 17.47 11.90
CA SER A 733 -2.96 16.02 11.93
C SER A 733 -1.68 15.31 11.49
N LEU A 734 -1.45 14.11 12.04
CA LEU A 734 -0.36 13.22 11.63
C LEU A 734 -0.44 12.88 10.14
N LEU A 735 0.72 12.66 9.49
CA LEU A 735 0.75 12.40 8.05
C LEU A 735 0.01 11.12 7.66
N CYS A 736 0.01 10.07 8.49
CA CYS A 736 -0.81 8.88 8.24
C CYS A 736 -2.31 9.20 8.12
N ASN A 737 -2.83 10.13 8.94
CA ASN A 737 -4.23 10.56 8.86
C ASN A 737 -4.47 11.42 7.61
N LYS A 738 -3.55 12.34 7.29
CA LYS A 738 -3.61 13.08 6.01
C LYS A 738 -3.57 12.16 4.78
N TYR A 739 -2.78 11.09 4.85
CA TYR A 739 -2.70 10.06 3.81
C TYR A 739 -4.01 9.28 3.70
N LYS A 740 -4.60 8.88 4.85
CA LYS A 740 -5.92 8.24 4.90
C LYS A 740 -7.02 9.10 4.30
N ASP A 741 -7.00 10.40 4.61
CA ASP A 741 -7.98 11.35 4.06
C ASP A 741 -7.98 11.39 2.53
N GLU A 742 -6.81 11.31 1.90
CA GLU A 742 -6.69 11.34 0.44
C GLU A 742 -7.44 10.18 -0.23
N TRP A 743 -7.54 8.98 0.37
CA TRP A 743 -8.38 7.91 -0.19
C TRP A 743 -9.80 7.89 0.38
N MET A 744 -9.98 8.15 1.66
CA MET A 744 -11.29 8.03 2.32
C MET A 744 -12.27 9.07 1.81
N ASN A 745 -11.80 10.31 1.68
CA ASN A 745 -12.57 11.45 1.20
C ASN A 745 -12.30 11.75 -0.28
N SER A 746 -11.75 10.77 -1.02
CA SER A 746 -11.53 10.86 -2.46
C SER A 746 -12.83 10.98 -3.24
N GLY A 747 -12.68 11.56 -4.44
CA GLY A 747 -13.66 11.53 -5.53
C GLY A 747 -14.20 10.15 -5.91
N THR A 748 -15.07 10.09 -6.92
CA THR A 748 -15.61 8.80 -7.43
C THR A 748 -14.48 7.84 -7.86
N HIS A 749 -13.36 8.40 -8.30
CA HIS A 749 -12.15 7.68 -8.68
C HIS A 749 -10.92 8.24 -7.96
N LEU A 750 -10.04 7.34 -7.50
CA LEU A 750 -8.68 7.70 -7.10
C LEU A 750 -7.87 8.02 -8.36
N LYS A 751 -7.26 9.20 -8.44
CA LYS A 751 -6.42 9.54 -9.59
C LYS A 751 -5.09 8.78 -9.52
N LEU A 752 -4.60 8.36 -10.69
CA LEU A 752 -3.29 7.73 -10.82
C LEU A 752 -2.21 8.66 -10.28
N ALA A 753 -1.22 8.12 -9.57
CA ALA A 753 -0.09 8.88 -9.02
C ALA A 753 -0.51 10.10 -8.15
N GLN A 754 -1.67 10.04 -7.50
CA GLN A 754 -2.10 11.06 -6.54
C GLN A 754 -1.66 10.74 -5.13
N ASN A 755 -1.87 9.50 -4.71
CA ASN A 755 -1.79 9.12 -3.32
C ASN A 755 -0.58 8.20 -3.09
N ASP A 756 0.58 8.84 -2.94
CA ASP A 756 1.86 8.18 -2.68
C ASP A 756 2.44 8.67 -1.34
N SER A 757 2.90 7.72 -0.54
CA SER A 757 3.33 7.96 0.85
C SER A 757 4.56 8.85 0.97
N TYR A 758 5.48 8.82 -0.01
CA TYR A 758 6.67 9.66 -0.07
C TYR A 758 6.38 11.03 -0.71
N TYR A 759 5.52 11.07 -1.72
CA TYR A 759 5.07 12.34 -2.31
C TYR A 759 4.35 13.19 -1.26
N ILE A 760 3.43 12.61 -0.49
CA ILE A 760 2.70 13.32 0.56
C ILE A 760 3.63 13.76 1.69
N LEU A 761 4.58 12.91 2.07
CA LEU A 761 5.63 13.26 3.02
C LEU A 761 6.41 14.50 2.54
N LEU A 762 6.99 14.45 1.34
CA LEU A 762 7.79 15.55 0.81
C LEU A 762 6.95 16.81 0.60
N LYS A 763 5.75 16.71 0.01
CA LYS A 763 4.83 17.86 -0.17
C LYS A 763 4.58 18.60 1.14
N ASN A 764 4.37 17.88 2.25
CA ASN A 764 4.12 18.48 3.55
C ASN A 764 5.40 19.05 4.20
N LEU A 765 6.55 18.38 4.06
CA LEU A 765 7.82 18.89 4.57
C LEU A 765 8.25 20.16 3.85
N LEU A 766 8.16 20.19 2.53
CA LEU A 766 8.53 21.37 1.73
C LEU A 766 7.64 22.56 2.07
N LYS A 767 6.31 22.36 2.16
CA LYS A 767 5.38 23.40 2.62
C LYS A 767 5.76 23.98 3.98
N TYR A 768 6.12 23.12 4.94
CA TYR A 768 6.56 23.52 6.27
C TYR A 768 7.81 24.42 6.21
N TYR A 769 8.85 24.00 5.49
CA TYR A 769 10.09 24.80 5.38
C TYR A 769 9.94 26.06 4.51
N ASP A 770 9.10 26.04 3.49
CA ASP A 770 8.77 27.23 2.70
C ASP A 770 8.09 28.29 3.57
N THR A 771 7.15 27.87 4.42
CA THR A 771 6.48 28.78 5.39
C THR A 771 7.47 29.31 6.42
N ALA A 772 8.45 28.48 6.83
CA ALA A 772 9.56 28.90 7.68
C ALA A 772 10.65 29.71 6.94
N LYS A 773 10.52 29.93 5.62
CA LYS A 773 11.50 30.60 4.74
C LYS A 773 12.89 29.94 4.75
N ASP A 774 12.97 28.63 5.03
CA ASP A 774 14.23 27.86 5.06
C ASP A 774 14.50 27.17 3.71
N LYS A 775 14.87 27.97 2.71
CA LYS A 775 15.20 27.48 1.36
C LYS A 775 16.35 26.46 1.35
N SER A 776 17.27 26.56 2.31
CA SER A 776 18.41 25.62 2.41
C SER A 776 17.96 24.20 2.75
N SER A 777 17.00 24.06 3.66
CA SER A 777 16.39 22.78 4.00
C SER A 777 15.56 22.21 2.84
N VAL A 778 14.83 23.06 2.11
CA VAL A 778 14.08 22.68 0.91
C VAL A 778 14.99 22.07 -0.16
N THR A 779 16.10 22.76 -0.50
CA THR A 779 17.06 22.27 -1.50
C THR A 779 17.69 20.95 -1.07
N LEU A 780 18.10 20.82 0.20
CA LEU A 780 18.70 19.59 0.71
C LEU A 780 17.71 18.42 0.73
N LEU A 781 16.45 18.66 1.07
CA LEU A 781 15.40 17.63 1.07
C LEU A 781 15.11 17.11 -0.34
N LEU A 782 15.01 17.99 -1.32
CA LEU A 782 14.84 17.61 -2.73
C LEU A 782 16.06 16.84 -3.23
N THR A 783 17.27 17.31 -2.91
CA THR A 783 18.54 16.62 -3.22
C THR A 783 18.54 15.19 -2.63
N CYS A 784 18.24 15.04 -1.34
CA CYS A 784 18.18 13.74 -0.67
C CYS A 784 17.07 12.84 -1.24
N PHE A 785 15.92 13.42 -1.61
CA PHE A 785 14.83 12.69 -2.24
C PHE A 785 15.27 12.10 -3.59
N PHE A 786 15.81 12.91 -4.51
CA PHE A 786 16.25 12.43 -5.82
C PHE A 786 17.47 11.49 -5.73
N LEU A 787 18.41 11.73 -4.81
CA LEU A 787 19.48 10.77 -4.47
C LEU A 787 18.91 9.42 -4.06
N LYS A 788 17.85 9.42 -3.23
CA LYS A 788 17.21 8.18 -2.80
C LYS A 788 16.52 7.44 -3.95
N LEU A 789 16.08 8.12 -5.00
CA LEU A 789 15.48 7.48 -6.17
C LEU A 789 16.52 6.74 -7.04
N GLY A 790 17.76 7.25 -7.07
CA GLY A 790 18.88 6.63 -7.80
C GLY A 790 18.67 6.57 -9.31
N ILE A 791 17.97 7.55 -9.88
CA ILE A 791 17.63 7.59 -11.31
C ILE A 791 18.71 8.38 -12.06
N SER A 792 19.47 7.72 -12.92
CA SER A 792 20.61 8.30 -13.67
C SER A 792 20.45 8.25 -15.19
N LYS A 793 19.38 7.64 -15.72
CA LYS A 793 19.16 7.49 -17.17
C LYS A 793 17.69 7.25 -17.53
N ASP A 794 17.30 7.57 -18.76
CA ASP A 794 15.91 7.46 -19.24
C ASP A 794 15.34 6.03 -19.15
N SER A 795 16.14 5.00 -19.44
CA SER A 795 15.66 3.61 -19.32
C SER A 795 15.10 3.25 -17.94
N GLN A 796 15.51 3.94 -16.86
CA GLN A 796 14.98 3.72 -15.51
C GLN A 796 13.65 4.44 -15.24
N ILE A 797 13.28 5.38 -16.11
CA ILE A 797 11.99 6.08 -16.11
C ILE A 797 11.01 5.37 -17.05
N GLU A 798 11.48 5.00 -18.25
CA GLU A 798 10.64 4.44 -19.31
C GLU A 798 10.29 2.96 -19.11
N ASN A 799 11.19 2.16 -18.51
CA ASN A 799 10.95 0.73 -18.26
C ASN A 799 10.01 0.52 -17.06
N THR A 800 8.73 0.83 -17.25
CA THR A 800 7.65 0.60 -16.30
C THR A 800 6.55 -0.23 -16.97
N VAL A 801 5.94 -1.15 -16.25
CA VAL A 801 4.93 -2.07 -16.80
C VAL A 801 3.59 -1.33 -16.99
N PHE A 802 3.24 -0.48 -16.03
CA PHE A 802 1.98 0.24 -15.94
C PHE A 802 2.12 1.76 -16.11
N GLY A 803 3.35 2.30 -16.13
CA GLY A 803 3.60 3.74 -16.29
C GLY A 803 3.42 4.58 -15.02
N LEU A 804 3.09 3.99 -13.87
CA LEU A 804 2.69 4.74 -12.67
C LEU A 804 3.86 5.50 -12.07
N ARG A 805 5.04 4.87 -12.01
CA ARG A 805 6.26 5.53 -11.52
C ARG A 805 6.65 6.72 -12.39
N LYS A 806 6.58 6.57 -13.72
CA LYS A 806 6.89 7.63 -14.68
C LYS A 806 6.01 8.86 -14.44
N ILE A 807 4.68 8.65 -14.41
CA ILE A 807 3.70 9.71 -14.16
C ILE A 807 4.00 10.43 -12.84
N LEU A 808 4.29 9.68 -11.77
CA LEU A 808 4.56 10.28 -10.46
C LEU A 808 5.89 11.05 -10.43
N LEU A 809 6.93 10.55 -11.09
CA LEU A 809 8.22 11.21 -11.19
C LEU A 809 8.14 12.52 -11.99
N GLU A 810 7.52 12.48 -13.17
CA GLU A 810 7.30 13.67 -14.01
C GLU A 810 6.50 14.72 -13.25
N LYS A 811 5.47 14.30 -12.51
CA LYS A 811 4.70 15.19 -11.64
C LYS A 811 5.55 15.82 -10.53
N CYS A 812 6.45 15.07 -9.91
CA CYS A 812 7.38 15.60 -8.90
C CYS A 812 8.33 16.62 -9.51
N MET A 813 8.89 16.31 -10.67
CA MET A 813 9.81 17.15 -11.42
C MET A 813 9.18 18.50 -11.79
N VAL A 814 8.01 18.47 -12.43
CA VAL A 814 7.25 19.68 -12.77
C VAL A 814 6.91 20.48 -11.52
N LYS A 815 6.40 19.83 -10.47
CA LYS A 815 5.95 20.51 -9.25
C LYS A 815 7.08 21.20 -8.48
N TRP A 816 8.27 20.62 -8.49
CA TRP A 816 9.40 21.13 -7.70
C TRP A 816 10.46 21.85 -8.55
N GLY A 817 10.21 22.03 -9.84
CA GLY A 817 11.10 22.76 -10.75
C GLY A 817 12.40 22.02 -11.07
N TRP A 818 12.36 20.68 -11.14
CA TRP A 818 13.50 19.85 -11.50
C TRP A 818 13.37 19.36 -12.94
N ASN A 819 14.46 19.42 -13.70
CA ASN A 819 14.53 18.83 -15.04
C ASN A 819 15.24 17.46 -15.01
N LYS A 820 15.19 16.73 -16.14
CA LYS A 820 15.78 15.39 -16.25
C LYS A 820 17.29 15.40 -16.00
N ASP A 821 17.99 16.41 -16.51
CA ASP A 821 19.45 16.53 -16.40
C ASP A 821 19.89 16.65 -14.93
N GLN A 822 19.20 17.48 -14.15
CA GLN A 822 19.44 17.60 -12.71
C GLN A 822 19.19 16.29 -11.98
N VAL A 823 18.08 15.59 -12.29
CA VAL A 823 17.79 14.29 -11.68
C VAL A 823 18.86 13.26 -12.03
N PHE A 824 19.30 13.19 -13.29
CA PHE A 824 20.32 12.25 -13.73
C PHE A 824 21.70 12.56 -13.17
N GLN A 825 22.08 13.84 -13.11
CA GLN A 825 23.31 14.28 -12.46
C GLN A 825 23.35 13.81 -11.01
N ILE A 826 22.24 13.97 -10.28
CA ILE A 826 22.12 13.52 -8.89
C ILE A 826 22.07 12.00 -8.76
N GLY A 827 21.30 11.30 -9.60
CA GLY A 827 21.23 9.84 -9.56
C GLY A 827 22.56 9.16 -9.92
N SER A 828 23.47 9.89 -10.58
CA SER A 828 24.84 9.47 -10.87
C SER A 828 25.80 9.63 -9.67
N PHE A 829 25.27 9.67 -8.45
CA PHE A 829 26.03 9.78 -7.19
C PHE A 829 27.25 8.83 -7.11
N LYS A 830 27.13 7.61 -7.64
CA LYS A 830 28.22 6.60 -7.66
C LYS A 830 29.40 6.94 -8.58
N THR A 831 29.30 8.01 -9.34
CA THR A 831 30.36 8.51 -10.24
C THR A 831 30.72 9.95 -9.93
N TRP A 832 30.26 10.50 -8.81
CA TRP A 832 30.60 11.85 -8.40
C TRP A 832 32.07 11.96 -8.01
N ALA A 833 32.63 13.15 -8.24
CA ALA A 833 33.95 13.49 -7.74
C ALA A 833 33.94 13.51 -6.20
N TYR A 834 35.06 13.13 -5.58
CA TYR A 834 35.19 13.11 -4.13
C TYR A 834 34.82 14.46 -3.47
N SER A 835 35.18 15.58 -4.09
CA SER A 835 34.86 16.92 -3.59
C SER A 835 33.36 17.15 -3.43
N ASP A 836 32.55 16.65 -4.35
CA ASP A 836 31.09 16.83 -4.33
C ASP A 836 30.45 15.95 -3.25
N ILE A 837 30.95 14.72 -3.09
CA ILE A 837 30.55 13.81 -2.01
C ILE A 837 30.89 14.43 -0.65
N ALA A 838 32.10 14.97 -0.47
CA ALA A 838 32.53 15.62 0.75
C ALA A 838 31.69 16.89 1.06
N ASN A 839 31.37 17.69 0.04
CA ASN A 839 30.52 18.87 0.17
C ASN A 839 29.09 18.50 0.62
N LEU A 840 28.49 17.47 0.00
CA LEU A 840 27.18 16.97 0.40
C LEU A 840 27.23 16.40 1.82
N SER A 841 28.25 15.62 2.15
CA SER A 841 28.46 15.05 3.50
C SER A 841 28.47 16.15 4.56
N ASN A 842 29.30 17.18 4.37
CA ASN A 842 29.37 18.34 5.26
C ASN A 842 28.03 19.08 5.38
N THR A 843 27.27 19.15 4.28
CA THR A 843 25.94 19.79 4.27
C THR A 843 24.93 19.00 5.10
N ILE A 844 24.89 17.67 4.92
CA ILE A 844 24.04 16.77 5.70
C ILE A 844 24.43 16.81 7.17
N GLU A 845 25.72 16.76 7.50
CA GLU A 845 26.20 16.82 8.88
C GLU A 845 25.74 18.10 9.58
N LYS A 846 26.01 19.27 8.97
CA LYS A 846 25.58 20.57 9.49
C LYS A 846 24.07 20.62 9.69
N TYR A 847 23.30 20.10 8.73
CA TYR A 847 21.86 20.03 8.81
C TYR A 847 21.40 19.17 10.00
N MET A 848 21.87 17.92 10.09
CA MET A 848 21.50 16.97 11.14
C MET A 848 21.80 17.56 12.53
N PHE A 849 22.98 18.16 12.71
CA PHE A 849 23.34 18.83 13.96
C PHE A 849 22.46 20.02 14.30
N LYS A 850 22.22 20.89 13.32
CA LYS A 850 21.37 22.06 13.51
C LYS A 850 19.99 21.62 13.96
N LYS A 851 19.37 20.65 13.27
CA LYS A 851 18.03 20.16 13.60
C LYS A 851 17.98 19.45 14.94
N TYR A 852 18.95 18.58 15.24
CA TYR A 852 19.05 17.94 16.55
C TYR A 852 19.17 18.96 17.69
N LYS A 853 20.05 19.97 17.56
CA LYS A 853 20.18 21.04 18.57
C LYS A 853 18.88 21.82 18.74
N THR A 854 18.18 22.14 17.66
CA THR A 854 16.87 22.81 17.69
C THR A 854 15.84 21.97 18.44
N ILE A 855 15.71 20.69 18.09
CA ILE A 855 14.79 19.75 18.74
C ILE A 855 15.13 19.61 20.24
N ASN A 856 16.41 19.46 20.58
CA ASN A 856 16.86 19.35 21.98
C ASN A 856 16.51 20.60 22.80
N LYS A 857 16.70 21.81 22.24
CA LYS A 857 16.33 23.07 22.92
C LYS A 857 14.83 23.16 23.19
N VAL A 858 13.99 22.74 22.24
CA VAL A 858 12.53 22.73 22.42
C VAL A 858 12.14 21.71 23.50
N PHE A 859 12.75 20.53 23.48
CA PHE A 859 12.52 19.50 24.48
C PHE A 859 12.90 19.96 25.90
N GLU A 860 14.07 20.60 26.07
CA GLU A 860 14.52 21.17 27.34
C GLU A 860 13.58 22.25 27.89
N LYS A 861 12.94 23.04 27.01
CA LYS A 861 11.94 24.05 27.42
C LYS A 861 10.60 23.43 27.82
N LEU A 862 10.17 22.36 27.16
CA LEU A 862 8.84 21.75 27.36
C LEU A 862 8.74 20.93 28.65
N LEU A 863 9.85 20.48 29.23
CA LEU A 863 9.86 19.60 30.40
C LEU A 863 10.75 20.18 31.51
N GLN A 864 10.14 20.86 32.47
CA GLN A 864 10.71 21.11 33.80
C GLN A 864 10.85 19.77 34.57
N GLY A 865 11.79 18.89 34.15
CA GLY A 865 12.31 17.82 35.01
C GLY A 865 11.72 16.40 34.94
N ARG A 866 10.87 16.02 33.96
CA ARG A 866 10.41 14.62 33.81
C ARG A 866 10.76 14.05 32.42
N SER A 867 11.98 13.51 32.29
CA SER A 867 12.42 12.74 31.12
C SER A 867 12.02 11.26 31.24
N ARG A 868 11.47 10.66 30.19
CA ARG A 868 11.32 9.19 30.05
C ARG A 868 12.59 8.50 29.52
N ILE A 869 13.55 9.26 29.00
CA ILE A 869 14.86 8.72 28.57
C ILE A 869 15.78 8.72 29.80
N SER A 870 16.44 7.59 30.05
CA SER A 870 17.36 7.44 31.18
C SER A 870 18.56 8.41 31.05
N PRO A 871 19.09 8.95 32.16
CA PRO A 871 20.31 9.74 32.16
C PRO A 871 21.50 9.03 31.49
N GLU A 872 21.55 7.70 31.61
CA GLU A 872 22.54 6.81 31.01
C GLU A 872 22.42 6.82 29.48
N ASP A 873 21.21 6.65 28.94
CA ASP A 873 20.95 6.72 27.49
C ASP A 873 21.31 8.11 26.95
N ARG A 874 20.93 9.18 27.66
CA ARG A 874 21.29 10.55 27.26
C ARG A 874 22.81 10.72 27.18
N THR A 875 23.56 10.17 28.14
CA THR A 875 25.02 10.25 28.18
C THR A 875 25.66 9.44 27.05
N VAL A 876 25.24 8.20 26.87
CA VAL A 876 25.74 7.30 25.82
C VAL A 876 25.48 7.88 24.43
N LEU A 877 24.27 8.35 24.19
CA LEU A 877 23.87 8.90 22.89
C LEU A 877 24.60 10.23 22.63
N GLY A 878 24.70 11.11 23.63
CA GLY A 878 25.51 12.33 23.53
C GLY A 878 26.98 12.04 23.20
N ARG A 879 27.57 11.02 23.83
CA ARG A 879 28.96 10.59 23.55
C ARG A 879 29.13 10.00 22.17
N LYS A 880 28.19 9.20 21.66
CA LYS A 880 28.28 8.69 20.28
C LYS A 880 28.23 9.84 19.25
N VAL A 881 27.37 10.84 19.46
CA VAL A 881 27.36 12.05 18.63
C VAL A 881 28.70 12.79 18.74
N PHE A 882 29.23 12.92 19.95
CA PHE A 882 30.56 13.54 20.14
C PHE A 882 31.67 12.75 19.43
N ILE A 883 31.70 11.42 19.55
CA ILE A 883 32.71 10.54 18.95
C ILE A 883 32.73 10.67 17.44
N GLU A 884 31.58 10.76 16.79
CA GLU A 884 31.56 10.76 15.33
C GLU A 884 31.88 12.13 14.73
N PHE A 885 31.55 13.22 15.45
CA PHE A 885 31.46 14.55 14.83
C PHE A 885 32.27 15.65 15.54
N SER A 886 32.83 15.39 16.71
CA SER A 886 33.71 16.37 17.36
C SER A 886 35.06 16.45 16.64
N LYS A 887 35.47 17.68 16.32
CA LYS A 887 36.85 17.97 15.91
C LYS A 887 37.74 18.04 17.14
N GLN A 888 38.74 17.17 17.21
CA GLN A 888 39.70 17.10 18.30
C GLN A 888 41.13 17.11 17.74
N PRO A 889 42.10 17.74 18.42
CA PRO A 889 43.49 17.75 17.98
C PRO A 889 44.07 16.35 17.80
N GLY A 890 44.56 16.05 16.60
CA GLY A 890 45.13 14.75 16.24
C GLY A 890 44.11 13.63 16.05
N LYS A 891 42.80 13.89 16.08
CA LYS A 891 41.79 12.88 15.77
C LYS A 891 41.76 12.61 14.27
N VAL A 892 41.80 11.35 13.88
CA VAL A 892 41.72 10.93 12.48
C VAL A 892 40.27 11.08 12.01
N GLU A 893 40.04 11.97 11.05
CA GLU A 893 38.70 12.25 10.54
C GLU A 893 38.09 11.03 9.82
N LYS A 894 36.78 10.88 9.96
CA LYS A 894 36.00 9.90 9.20
C LYS A 894 35.35 10.56 7.99
N VAL A 895 35.35 9.87 6.86
CA VAL A 895 34.63 10.27 5.66
C VAL A 895 33.30 9.57 5.63
N LEU A 896 32.24 10.37 5.57
CA LEU A 896 30.88 9.89 5.51
C LEU A 896 30.41 9.85 4.04
N LEU A 897 29.39 9.03 3.75
CA LEU A 897 28.86 8.78 2.40
C LEU A 897 29.76 7.95 1.46
N ILE A 898 30.89 7.44 1.94
CA ILE A 898 31.78 6.56 1.16
C ILE A 898 31.68 5.13 1.69
N SER A 899 31.19 4.23 0.85
CA SER A 899 30.99 2.80 1.18
C SER A 899 32.16 1.93 0.73
N ARG A 900 32.44 0.87 1.51
CA ARG A 900 33.48 -0.17 1.27
C ARG A 900 33.39 -0.86 -0.10
N SER A 901 32.24 -0.83 -0.77
CA SER A 901 31.98 -1.58 -2.00
C SER A 901 32.10 -0.77 -3.29
N GLU A 902 32.36 0.54 -3.21
CA GLU A 902 32.24 1.42 -4.37
C GLU A 902 33.61 1.79 -4.96
N ARG A 903 33.73 1.58 -6.27
CA ARG A 903 34.95 1.62 -7.10
C ARG A 903 35.58 3.03 -7.25
N HIS A 904 35.39 3.93 -6.29
CA HIS A 904 35.80 5.34 -6.41
C HIS A 904 37.32 5.51 -6.35
N PHE A 905 38.06 4.68 -5.59
CA PHE A 905 39.50 4.85 -5.34
C PHE A 905 40.35 3.74 -5.95
N GLN A 906 40.45 3.70 -7.28
CA GLN A 906 41.23 2.66 -7.99
C GLN A 906 42.64 3.13 -8.39
N GLY A 907 42.93 4.43 -8.35
CA GLY A 907 44.25 4.97 -8.70
C GLY A 907 44.79 5.87 -7.60
N LEU A 908 45.11 5.32 -6.43
CA LEU A 908 45.63 6.11 -5.32
C LEU A 908 47.11 6.47 -5.57
N HIS A 909 47.46 7.75 -5.49
CA HIS A 909 48.82 8.27 -5.63
C HIS A 909 49.23 9.11 -4.43
N LEU A 910 50.43 8.86 -3.92
CA LEU A 910 51.07 9.64 -2.88
C LEU A 910 52.04 10.64 -3.51
N ARG A 911 51.90 11.92 -3.16
CA ARG A 911 52.77 13.00 -3.61
C ARG A 911 53.30 13.79 -2.42
N HIS A 912 54.60 14.04 -2.39
CA HIS A 912 55.22 14.91 -1.39
C HIS A 912 55.38 16.33 -1.94
N LYS A 913 54.81 17.33 -1.28
CA LYS A 913 55.01 18.76 -1.60
C LYS A 913 55.99 19.42 -0.62
N LYS A 914 57.01 20.06 -1.17
CA LYS A 914 57.97 20.87 -0.40
C LYS A 914 57.31 22.20 0.03
N ARG A 915 57.47 22.59 1.30
CA ARG A 915 57.21 23.96 1.79
C ARG A 915 58.57 24.65 2.00
N ASN A 916 58.58 25.98 2.08
CA ASN A 916 59.79 26.79 2.21
C ASN A 916 60.61 26.56 3.50
N ASN A 917 60.18 25.67 4.41
CA ASN A 917 60.94 25.16 5.56
C ASN A 917 60.99 23.62 5.52
N LEU A 918 62.01 23.02 6.13
CA LEU A 918 62.43 21.60 6.12
C LEU A 918 61.35 20.51 6.32
N ILE A 919 60.10 20.84 6.60
CA ILE A 919 58.98 19.89 6.80
C ILE A 919 58.02 20.01 5.61
N GLY A 920 58.11 19.06 4.67
CA GLY A 920 57.15 18.93 3.58
C GLY A 920 55.84 18.28 4.02
N THR A 921 54.84 18.26 3.12
CA THR A 921 53.52 17.65 3.39
C THR A 921 53.21 16.58 2.35
N TRP A 922 52.54 15.52 2.79
CA TRP A 922 52.06 14.45 1.93
C TRP A 922 50.63 14.73 1.45
N GLU A 923 50.37 14.40 0.20
CA GLU A 923 49.06 14.47 -0.44
C GLU A 923 48.67 13.08 -0.95
N LEU A 924 47.46 12.63 -0.65
CA LEU A 924 46.85 11.46 -1.28
C LEU A 924 45.90 11.94 -2.38
N LEU A 925 46.12 11.42 -3.58
CA LEU A 925 45.36 11.75 -4.79
C LEU A 925 44.68 10.49 -5.32
N ASN A 926 43.55 10.66 -6.00
CA ASN A 926 42.92 9.62 -6.79
C ASN A 926 42.99 10.01 -8.28
N LYS A 927 43.69 9.20 -9.08
CA LYS A 927 43.75 9.32 -10.53
C LYS A 927 42.80 8.30 -11.14
N ASN A 928 41.60 8.75 -11.48
CA ASN A 928 40.58 7.87 -12.03
C ASN A 928 40.75 7.73 -13.54
N ALA A 929 41.21 6.56 -14.01
CA ALA A 929 41.40 6.29 -15.44
C ALA A 929 40.09 6.33 -16.27
N LYS A 930 38.91 6.29 -15.61
CA LYS A 930 37.58 6.27 -16.26
C LYS A 930 36.83 7.61 -16.20
N ALA A 931 37.38 8.64 -15.57
CA ALA A 931 36.77 9.97 -15.59
C ALA A 931 36.94 10.60 -16.98
N PHE A 932 35.89 11.26 -17.48
CA PHE A 932 35.86 11.91 -18.81
C PHE A 932 36.99 12.92 -19.04
N HIS A 933 37.61 13.37 -17.95
CA HIS A 933 38.88 14.10 -17.95
C HIS A 933 39.83 13.38 -17.00
N HIS A 934 41.09 13.19 -17.39
CA HIS A 934 42.17 12.72 -16.49
C HIS A 934 42.41 13.75 -15.36
N GLN A 935 41.47 13.88 -14.43
CA GLN A 935 41.54 14.80 -13.31
C GLN A 935 42.18 14.09 -12.11
N GLU A 936 43.19 14.75 -11.54
CA GLU A 936 43.74 14.37 -10.23
C GLU A 936 42.76 14.85 -9.15
N GLU A 937 42.05 13.92 -8.50
CA GLU A 937 41.21 14.25 -7.36
C GLU A 937 42.03 14.26 -6.07
N PHE A 938 41.90 15.33 -5.30
CA PHE A 938 42.58 15.48 -4.01
C PHE A 938 41.76 14.87 -2.87
N LEU A 939 42.34 13.93 -2.11
CA LEU A 939 41.62 13.24 -1.02
C LEU A 939 41.96 13.78 0.36
N ILE A 940 43.24 13.80 0.73
CA ILE A 940 43.71 14.26 2.05
C ILE A 940 45.13 14.84 1.98
N LYS A 941 45.38 15.85 2.83
CA LYS A 941 46.71 16.39 3.12
C LYS A 941 47.11 15.95 4.52
N ALA A 942 48.33 15.48 4.67
CA ALA A 942 48.87 15.07 5.95
C ALA A 942 50.30 15.57 6.12
N ASN A 943 50.74 15.74 7.36
CA ASN A 943 52.14 16.05 7.63
C ASN A 943 53.01 14.81 7.52
N THR A 944 52.45 13.63 7.79
CA THR A 944 53.15 12.34 7.74
C THR A 944 52.34 11.30 6.97
N ILE A 945 53.03 10.32 6.38
CA ILE A 945 52.45 9.17 5.70
C ILE A 945 51.66 8.28 6.67
N GLU A 946 52.09 8.20 7.93
CA GLU A 946 51.39 7.50 9.00
C GLU A 946 49.96 8.03 9.18
N GLU A 947 49.77 9.34 9.07
CA GLU A 947 48.46 9.98 9.16
C GLU A 947 47.57 9.62 7.95
N ILE A 948 48.13 9.53 6.74
CA ILE A 948 47.41 9.03 5.55
C ILE A 948 47.02 7.56 5.74
N GLY A 949 47.95 6.73 6.25
CA GLY A 949 47.69 5.32 6.53
C GLY A 949 46.60 5.13 7.58
N ALA A 950 46.69 5.87 8.69
CA ALA A 950 45.67 5.87 9.74
C ALA A 950 44.30 6.28 9.19
N TRP A 951 44.25 7.32 8.35
CA TRP A 951 43.00 7.77 7.72
C TRP A 951 42.42 6.72 6.77
N LEU A 952 43.22 6.11 5.89
CA LEU A 952 42.76 5.06 4.99
C LEU A 952 42.19 3.86 5.75
N ILE A 953 42.83 3.46 6.85
CA ILE A 953 42.45 2.28 7.65
C ILE A 953 41.21 2.58 8.51
N ASN A 954 41.17 3.74 9.16
CA ASN A 954 40.01 4.19 9.96
C ASN A 954 38.75 4.32 9.11
N ASN A 955 38.89 4.69 7.84
CA ASN A 955 37.80 4.80 6.87
C ASN A 955 37.54 3.52 6.07
N HIS A 956 38.25 2.43 6.36
CA HIS A 956 38.14 1.15 5.66
C HIS A 956 38.36 1.22 4.14
N LEU A 957 39.19 2.17 3.70
CA LEU A 957 39.58 2.37 2.30
C LEU A 957 40.85 1.59 1.93
N TYR A 958 41.50 0.95 2.91
CA TYR A 958 42.67 0.10 2.71
C TYR A 958 42.35 -1.38 2.98
N ASN A 959 42.84 -2.24 2.11
CA ASN A 959 42.97 -3.69 2.31
C ASN A 959 44.23 -4.16 1.54
N GLU A 960 44.61 -5.43 1.69
CA GLU A 960 45.84 -5.96 1.06
C GLU A 960 45.85 -5.89 -0.48
N ASN A 961 44.68 -5.74 -1.13
CA ASN A 961 44.54 -5.67 -2.58
C ASN A 961 44.52 -4.23 -3.12
N VAL A 962 44.55 -3.20 -2.26
CA VAL A 962 44.53 -1.80 -2.71
C VAL A 962 45.90 -1.41 -3.24
N ILE A 963 45.95 -0.97 -4.50
CA ILE A 963 47.16 -0.47 -5.14
C ILE A 963 47.32 1.01 -4.81
N ILE A 964 48.44 1.35 -4.18
CA ILE A 964 48.86 2.73 -3.92
C ILE A 964 50.15 2.95 -4.71
N ASN A 965 50.24 4.07 -5.41
CA ASN A 965 51.40 4.46 -6.19
C ASN A 965 52.16 5.60 -5.48
N LEU A 966 53.48 5.63 -5.60
CA LEU A 966 54.31 6.70 -5.05
C LEU A 966 54.90 7.54 -6.18
N VAL A 967 54.63 8.84 -6.17
CA VAL A 967 55.35 9.81 -7.01
C VAL A 967 56.75 10.00 -6.43
N PRO A 968 57.82 10.13 -7.26
CA PRO A 968 59.17 10.39 -6.78
C PRO A 968 59.20 11.49 -5.72
N ASN A 969 59.85 11.20 -4.59
CA ASN A 969 59.83 12.07 -3.43
C ASN A 969 61.26 12.30 -2.91
N PRO A 970 61.56 13.47 -2.31
CA PRO A 970 62.91 13.83 -1.87
C PRO A 970 63.27 13.29 -0.48
N THR A 971 62.45 12.43 0.13
CA THR A 971 62.69 11.88 1.47
C THR A 971 63.40 10.53 1.40
N TYR A 972 63.89 10.03 2.54
CA TYR A 972 64.48 8.69 2.61
C TYR A 972 63.44 7.56 2.55
N VAL A 973 62.14 7.86 2.43
CA VAL A 973 61.04 6.90 2.42
C VAL A 973 60.85 6.30 1.02
N THR A 974 60.97 4.98 0.94
CA THR A 974 60.73 4.22 -0.29
C THR A 974 59.28 3.73 -0.38
N PHE A 975 58.87 3.30 -1.58
CA PHE A 975 57.56 2.68 -1.78
C PHE A 975 57.34 1.44 -0.91
N ASP A 976 58.37 0.59 -0.78
CA ASP A 976 58.29 -0.63 0.02
C ASP A 976 58.15 -0.34 1.52
N ASP A 977 58.78 0.73 2.02
CA ASP A 977 58.63 1.19 3.41
C ASP A 977 57.16 1.54 3.70
N ILE A 978 56.51 2.32 2.81
CA ILE A 978 55.12 2.73 2.96
C ILE A 978 54.18 1.52 2.91
N ARG A 979 54.39 0.62 1.94
CA ARG A 979 53.58 -0.60 1.80
C ARG A 979 53.63 -1.46 3.06
N LYS A 980 54.82 -1.68 3.62
CA LYS A 980 55.01 -2.44 4.86
C LYS A 980 54.36 -1.74 6.05
N LEU A 981 54.54 -0.43 6.18
CA LEU A 981 53.91 0.36 7.24
C LEU A 981 52.38 0.24 7.18
N PHE A 982 51.77 0.48 6.02
CA PHE A 982 50.30 0.45 5.88
C PHE A 982 49.73 -0.94 6.16
N LYS A 983 50.38 -2.01 5.67
CA LYS A 983 50.01 -3.38 6.04
C LYS A 983 50.09 -3.61 7.56
N THR A 984 51.17 -3.17 8.20
CA THR A 984 51.36 -3.37 9.65
C THR A 984 50.31 -2.60 10.47
N ILE A 985 50.02 -1.34 10.11
CA ILE A 985 48.96 -0.55 10.75
C ILE A 985 47.60 -1.23 10.54
N TYR A 986 47.33 -1.77 9.34
CA TYR A 986 46.08 -2.46 9.03
C TYR A 986 45.91 -3.72 9.88
N ASP A 987 46.91 -4.59 9.91
CA ASP A 987 46.86 -5.84 10.67
C ASP A 987 46.71 -5.58 12.18
N PHE A 988 47.30 -4.49 12.68
CA PHE A 988 47.19 -4.10 14.09
C PHE A 988 45.80 -3.54 14.46
N PHE A 989 45.24 -2.62 13.66
CA PHE A 989 43.99 -1.92 14.01
C PHE A 989 42.72 -2.60 13.48
N ASN A 990 42.76 -3.31 12.35
CA ASN A 990 41.58 -3.91 11.72
C ASN A 990 40.81 -4.89 12.63
N PRO A 991 41.45 -5.77 13.44
CA PRO A 991 40.73 -6.61 14.39
C PRO A 991 39.95 -5.80 15.43
N VAL A 992 40.57 -4.73 15.94
CA VAL A 992 39.98 -3.87 16.98
C VAL A 992 38.87 -3.01 16.42
N LEU A 993 39.06 -2.42 15.23
CA LEU A 993 38.06 -1.59 14.54
C LEU A 993 36.79 -2.38 14.14
N ARG A 994 36.86 -3.70 14.03
CA ARG A 994 35.69 -4.57 13.78
C ARG A 994 34.87 -4.88 15.03
N THR A 995 35.40 -4.61 16.21
CA THR A 995 34.72 -4.90 17.48
C THR A 995 33.63 -3.86 17.75
N ILE A 996 32.39 -4.30 17.97
CA ILE A 996 31.29 -3.42 18.35
C ILE A 996 31.52 -2.91 19.78
N ILE A 997 31.44 -1.59 19.97
CA ILE A 997 31.58 -0.95 21.27
C ILE A 997 30.23 -0.98 21.98
N GLY A 998 30.14 -1.76 23.05
CA GLY A 998 28.95 -1.84 23.90
C GLY A 998 28.67 -0.54 24.67
N PHE A 999 27.40 -0.33 25.04
CA PHE A 999 26.95 0.88 25.74
C PHE A 999 27.67 1.10 27.08
N ASP A 1000 27.98 0.04 27.80
CA ASP A 1000 28.67 0.09 29.09
C ASP A 1000 30.02 0.78 29.00
N LYS A 1001 30.76 0.57 27.89
CA LYS A 1001 32.05 1.22 27.64
C LYS A 1001 31.90 2.72 27.36
N LEU A 1002 30.77 3.13 26.79
CA LEU A 1002 30.48 4.53 26.51
C LEU A 1002 30.02 5.29 27.76
N LEU A 1003 29.61 4.62 28.84
CA LEU A 1003 29.31 5.26 30.13
C LEU A 1003 30.58 5.62 30.92
N LEU A 1004 31.67 4.89 30.71
CA LEU A 1004 32.97 5.15 31.34
C LEU A 1004 33.75 6.28 30.63
N LYS A 1005 34.65 6.95 31.37
CA LYS A 1005 35.60 7.92 30.78
C LYS A 1005 36.47 7.23 29.72
N ASN A 1006 36.78 7.93 28.65
CA ASN A 1006 37.64 7.39 27.60
C ASN A 1006 39.07 7.12 28.14
N ARG A 1007 39.69 6.06 27.63
CA ARG A 1007 41.09 5.71 27.90
C ARG A 1007 41.72 5.12 26.65
N VAL A 1008 43.03 5.24 26.49
CA VAL A 1008 43.75 4.61 25.37
C VAL A 1008 43.73 3.09 25.53
N VAL A 1009 43.32 2.37 24.50
CA VAL A 1009 43.22 0.89 24.50
C VAL A 1009 44.22 0.22 23.57
N CYS A 1010 44.61 0.88 22.48
CA CYS A 1010 45.60 0.39 21.53
C CYS A 1010 46.52 1.52 21.12
N LEU A 1011 47.82 1.24 21.02
CA LEU A 1011 48.84 2.24 20.68
C LEU A 1011 49.87 1.65 19.71
N PHE A 1012 49.97 2.22 18.53
CA PHE A 1012 50.96 1.89 17.51
C PHE A 1012 51.94 3.05 17.37
N ILE A 1013 53.23 2.77 17.41
CA ILE A 1013 54.27 3.79 17.39
C ILE A 1013 55.23 3.52 16.24
N SER A 1014 55.23 4.38 15.23
CA SER A 1014 56.20 4.40 14.14
C SER A 1014 57.41 5.21 14.59
N ILE A 1015 58.61 4.62 14.60
CA ILE A 1015 59.85 5.28 15.04
C ILE A 1015 60.75 5.53 13.84
N ASN A 1016 61.31 6.75 13.76
CA ASN A 1016 62.35 7.13 12.80
C ASN A 1016 62.03 6.77 11.34
N PHE A 1017 60.78 6.94 10.92
CA PHE A 1017 60.33 6.48 9.61
C PHE A 1017 60.99 7.23 8.43
N TYR A 1018 61.19 8.54 8.58
CA TYR A 1018 61.84 9.44 7.63
C TYR A 1018 63.35 9.56 7.86
N ALA A 1019 63.90 8.95 8.92
CA ALA A 1019 65.32 9.00 9.23
C ALA A 1019 66.18 8.16 8.24
N PRO A 1020 67.47 8.50 8.08
CA PRO A 1020 68.42 7.69 7.33
C PRO A 1020 68.73 6.35 8.03
N ARG A 1021 69.16 5.33 7.26
CA ARG A 1021 69.33 3.94 7.73
C ARG A 1021 70.28 3.74 8.93
N GLN A 1022 71.18 4.68 9.20
CA GLN A 1022 72.21 4.56 10.26
C GLN A 1022 71.88 5.36 11.53
N GLN A 1023 70.65 5.87 11.64
CA GLN A 1023 70.21 6.68 12.79
C GLN A 1023 70.10 5.83 14.07
N LYS A 1024 70.98 6.09 15.06
CA LYS A 1024 70.99 5.35 16.35
C LYS A 1024 70.04 5.93 17.41
N LYS A 1025 69.75 7.23 17.36
CA LYS A 1025 68.84 7.91 18.31
C LYS A 1025 67.42 8.00 17.75
N VAL A 1026 66.41 7.95 18.62
CA VAL A 1026 65.03 8.25 18.24
C VAL A 1026 64.85 9.77 18.15
N THR A 1027 64.84 10.30 16.94
CA THR A 1027 64.67 11.74 16.68
C THR A 1027 63.22 12.08 16.32
N GLU A 1028 62.46 11.11 15.86
CA GLU A 1028 61.04 11.29 15.52
C GLU A 1028 60.24 10.02 15.82
N TYR A 1029 58.98 10.20 16.19
CA TYR A 1029 58.03 9.12 16.25
C TYR A 1029 56.61 9.61 15.96
N THR A 1030 55.80 8.73 15.37
CA THR A 1030 54.37 8.95 15.17
C THR A 1030 53.58 7.94 15.97
N ALA A 1031 52.74 8.43 16.88
CA ALA A 1031 51.83 7.63 17.69
C ALA A 1031 50.42 7.63 17.08
N ILE A 1032 49.95 6.45 16.67
CA ILE A 1032 48.56 6.20 16.28
C ILE A 1032 47.90 5.41 17.41
N TYR A 1033 46.74 5.85 17.90
CA TYR A 1033 46.07 5.14 18.99
C TYR A 1033 44.55 5.15 18.89
N LEU A 1034 43.93 4.11 19.44
CA LEU A 1034 42.49 4.02 19.64
C LEU A 1034 42.17 4.22 21.12
N ASN A 1035 41.12 4.99 21.40
CA ASN A 1035 40.55 5.05 22.74
C ASN A 1035 39.42 4.03 22.93
N SER A 1036 38.97 3.85 24.18
CA SER A 1036 37.91 2.91 24.57
C SER A 1036 36.53 3.26 24.00
N TRP A 1037 36.39 4.45 23.41
CA TRP A 1037 35.20 4.91 22.69
C TRP A 1037 35.29 4.66 21.18
N GLY A 1038 36.42 4.15 20.68
CA GLY A 1038 36.61 3.82 19.27
C GLY A 1038 37.11 4.98 18.41
N GLU A 1039 37.56 6.08 19.03
CA GLU A 1039 38.16 7.19 18.29
C GLU A 1039 39.64 6.89 18.01
N MET A 1040 40.05 7.07 16.75
CA MET A 1040 41.45 6.97 16.34
C MET A 1040 42.10 8.35 16.35
N PHE A 1041 43.32 8.40 16.86
CA PHE A 1041 44.15 9.59 16.89
C PHE A 1041 45.51 9.27 16.27
N CYS A 1042 46.11 10.25 15.61
CA CYS A 1042 47.46 10.22 15.06
C CYS A 1042 48.18 11.51 15.46
N LYS A 1043 49.34 11.37 16.11
CA LYS A 1043 50.17 12.49 16.55
C LYS A 1043 51.64 12.20 16.24
N SER A 1044 52.30 13.15 15.60
CA SER A 1044 53.72 13.05 15.24
C SER A 1044 54.54 13.99 16.13
N PHE A 1045 55.71 13.52 16.57
CA PHE A 1045 56.59 14.24 17.48
C PHE A 1045 58.03 14.18 16.98
N TYR A 1046 58.74 15.29 17.17
CA TYR A 1046 60.13 15.49 16.75
C TYR A 1046 60.94 15.97 17.96
N SER A 1047 62.16 15.46 18.10
CA SER A 1047 63.10 15.79 19.18
C SER A 1047 64.43 16.23 18.60
N ASP A 1048 64.83 17.47 18.89
CA ASP A 1048 66.09 18.06 18.40
C ASP A 1048 67.32 17.38 19.00
N GLN A 1049 67.23 16.89 20.24
CA GLN A 1049 68.34 16.21 20.93
C GLN A 1049 68.39 14.69 20.66
N GLY A 1050 67.24 14.11 20.30
CA GLY A 1050 67.03 12.68 20.09
C GLY A 1050 67.16 11.84 21.38
N PHE A 1051 66.34 10.80 21.51
CA PHE A 1051 66.41 9.87 22.66
C PHE A 1051 67.41 8.76 22.38
N SER A 1052 68.24 8.43 23.38
CA SER A 1052 69.29 7.42 23.23
C SER A 1052 68.81 6.03 23.61
N THR A 1053 67.73 5.94 24.40
CA THR A 1053 67.12 4.67 24.82
C THR A 1053 65.63 4.61 24.48
N LEU A 1054 65.12 3.39 24.31
CA LEU A 1054 63.69 3.16 24.14
C LEU A 1054 62.90 3.59 25.38
N GLU A 1055 63.51 3.54 26.58
CA GLU A 1055 62.77 3.83 27.82
C GLU A 1055 62.60 5.34 28.05
N GLU A 1056 63.58 6.14 27.63
CA GLU A 1056 63.43 7.59 27.48
C GLU A 1056 62.30 7.91 26.50
N THR A 1057 62.28 7.23 25.35
CA THR A 1057 61.24 7.39 24.32
C THR A 1057 59.86 7.03 24.87
N LYS A 1058 59.73 5.92 25.60
CA LYS A 1058 58.47 5.49 26.24
C LYS A 1058 57.98 6.51 27.27
N LYS A 1059 58.86 7.10 28.07
CA LYS A 1059 58.50 8.15 29.05
C LYS A 1059 57.96 9.39 28.34
N ASP A 1060 58.61 9.83 27.27
CA ASP A 1060 58.13 10.96 26.47
C ASP A 1060 56.77 10.65 25.82
N ILE A 1061 56.61 9.48 25.21
CA ILE A 1061 55.32 9.03 24.63
C ILE A 1061 54.20 9.07 25.67
N MET A 1062 54.44 8.51 26.85
CA MET A 1062 53.45 8.50 27.93
C MET A 1062 53.06 9.92 28.36
N TYR A 1063 54.02 10.82 28.48
CA TYR A 1063 53.80 12.22 28.80
C TYR A 1063 53.00 12.95 27.70
N LYS A 1064 53.40 12.81 26.43
CA LYS A 1064 52.77 13.49 25.28
C LYS A 1064 51.37 12.99 24.95
N ILE A 1065 51.11 11.69 25.16
CA ILE A 1065 49.78 11.10 24.96
C ILE A 1065 48.88 11.34 26.20
N GLY A 1066 49.47 11.56 27.37
CA GLY A 1066 48.73 11.77 28.62
C GLY A 1066 48.29 10.48 29.30
N ILE A 1067 49.11 9.43 29.23
CA ILE A 1067 48.85 8.12 29.85
C ILE A 1067 49.89 7.80 30.93
N LYS A 1068 49.44 7.19 32.03
CA LYS A 1068 50.35 6.79 33.13
C LYS A 1068 51.10 5.49 32.85
N LYS A 1069 50.56 4.64 31.97
CA LYS A 1069 51.12 3.34 31.58
C LYS A 1069 50.72 3.05 30.14
N LEU A 1070 51.63 2.43 29.37
CA LEU A 1070 51.33 1.94 28.03
C LEU A 1070 50.20 0.89 28.08
N PRO A 1071 49.23 0.95 27.14
CA PRO A 1071 48.18 -0.07 27.06
C PRO A 1071 48.78 -1.44 26.74
N LEU A 1072 48.13 -2.52 27.18
CA LEU A 1072 48.59 -3.89 26.93
C LEU A 1072 48.80 -4.15 25.43
N ASN A 1073 47.93 -3.59 24.59
CA ASN A 1073 48.07 -3.66 23.14
C ASN A 1073 48.89 -2.46 22.63
N THR A 1074 50.20 -2.50 22.83
CA THR A 1074 51.15 -1.51 22.28
C THR A 1074 52.12 -2.17 21.30
N ALA A 1075 52.31 -1.59 20.12
CA ALA A 1075 53.27 -2.05 19.12
C ALA A 1075 54.23 -0.94 18.71
N PHE A 1076 55.52 -1.29 18.58
CA PHE A 1076 56.56 -0.41 18.05
C PHE A 1076 56.99 -0.89 16.68
N TYR A 1077 56.98 0.00 15.70
CA TYR A 1077 57.35 -0.26 14.32
C TYR A 1077 58.62 0.51 13.96
N PHE A 1078 59.61 -0.22 13.46
CA PHE A 1078 60.91 0.30 13.05
C PHE A 1078 61.10 -0.01 11.57
N SER A 1079 61.06 1.00 10.68
CA SER A 1079 61.13 0.75 9.22
C SER A 1079 62.54 0.40 8.74
N LYS A 1080 63.57 0.92 9.41
CA LYS A 1080 64.97 0.85 8.96
C LYS A 1080 65.92 0.65 10.13
N GLY A 1081 66.33 -0.61 10.36
CA GLY A 1081 67.61 -0.97 10.99
C GLY A 1081 68.05 -0.19 12.23
N VAL A 1082 67.14 0.25 13.10
CA VAL A 1082 67.53 0.65 14.44
C VAL A 1082 68.13 -0.61 15.07
N ALA A 1083 69.40 -0.55 15.46
CA ALA A 1083 70.07 -1.67 16.11
C ALA A 1083 69.16 -2.13 17.26
N ARG A 1084 68.69 -3.38 17.15
CA ARG A 1084 67.70 -3.99 18.04
C ARG A 1084 68.12 -3.89 19.49
#